data_AF-A0A1B1E2I2-F1
#
_entry.id   AF-A0A1B1E2I2-F1
#
_cell.length_a   1.000
_cell.length_b   1.000
_cell.length_c   1.000
_cell.angle_alpha   90.00
_cell.angle_beta   90.00
_cell.angle_gamma   90.00
#
_symmetry.space_group_name_H-M   'P 1'
#
loop_
_entity.id
_entity.type
_entity.pdbx_description
1 polymer ?
#
loop_
_entity_poly.entity_id
_entity_poly.type
_entity_poly.pdbx_seq_one_letter_code
_entity_poly.pdbx_strand_id
1 'polypeptide(L)'
;MKEILKDLSNAIANGSALQDDPCKNIEEKDDAADGPNKRACQYIVKGLKHIYGIEGNPQGTAHPDHKKNDKIFEQTMACLILNEYGKLLGEKSCIDEKTIVQAFTAAAKLHTTECKSAENKCNQCNWDKCTNLKSGKGDTQRQKIKDELEKNEDIQKTFTTIHNSSSLCNRVQCVWKKWFPNRGMQETNTTYIGIFWDKDVNNQLKNLSGGMLKQKPDVDKECNSIPGLDNRNKEACKLIIAGLKHIYEIERGTLQPEKKDDEKEKRKIDDNLIFHRTASCVLLNVFADRMIDQTKGQLCPITEEEIKKMFDNGNTQRDNWCKGKNANGGKMECEVCERVPNISCEIGNKKEYNVKNKMDEMFSDKGKNVEAQNVLTTVNSINNALCNRANCVTINWFKDRKISDRDKQDWCTYWDTDFKKRLMELSKDMTNNSKTMGDVCKGIKEGSSTNPQAEEKACQFIVRGLEHIYKINKCKVTEKDPTKIEKEEKKAVHNVQFEQVMKCILLNEYANKITQKCPAVQEDKISEMFEKGNAMMVEWCKDKGPNGKSDCVPCERDKNYKDCTLNVDNDLWNKKQINGKVCEEDKGNLMKKVEELFQNNDANIEKAMKAATDICTTPPSLQPRARSEGDQEPASPPEPGPPDAAGPQSPGSSGPGAQQPQAPHSPGKNKKKKN
;
A
#
# COMPACT_ATOMS: atom_id res chain seq x y z
N MET A 1 12.24 23.78 44.94
CA MET A 1 11.15 23.49 43.97
C MET A 1 11.66 23.05 42.61
N LYS A 2 12.52 23.83 41.91
CA LYS A 2 13.09 23.42 40.61
C LYS A 2 13.89 22.10 40.69
N GLU A 3 14.70 21.93 41.74
CA GLU A 3 15.44 20.69 41.98
C GLU A 3 14.50 19.50 42.23
N ILE A 4 13.54 19.64 43.15
CA ILE A 4 12.50 18.62 43.40
C ILE A 4 11.79 18.20 42.11
N LEU A 5 11.40 19.17 41.25
CA LEU A 5 10.75 18.89 39.97
C LEU A 5 11.67 18.09 39.04
N LYS A 6 12.94 18.50 38.93
CA LYS A 6 13.95 17.82 38.11
C LYS A 6 14.16 16.38 38.57
N ASP A 7 14.38 16.16 39.85
CA ASP A 7 14.67 14.84 40.42
C ASP A 7 13.47 13.90 40.30
N LEU A 8 12.27 14.41 40.60
CA LEU A 8 11.03 13.66 40.41
C LEU A 8 10.78 13.34 38.94
N SER A 9 11.00 14.29 38.03
CA SER A 9 10.77 14.07 36.59
C SER A 9 11.70 12.97 36.05
N ASN A 10 12.98 13.01 36.45
CA ASN A 10 13.95 11.98 36.14
C ASN A 10 13.53 10.62 36.71
N ALA A 11 13.01 10.59 37.95
CA ALA A 11 12.56 9.36 38.57
C ALA A 11 11.30 8.79 37.91
N ILE A 12 10.34 9.64 37.51
CA ILE A 12 9.16 9.20 36.74
C ILE A 12 9.63 8.53 35.46
N ALA A 13 10.46 9.20 34.65
CA ALA A 13 10.88 8.67 33.35
C ALA A 13 11.78 7.42 33.47
N ASN A 14 12.80 7.49 34.33
CA ASN A 14 13.94 6.56 34.34
C ASN A 14 14.01 5.67 35.59
N GLY A 15 13.07 5.81 36.53
CA GLY A 15 13.06 5.05 37.78
C GLY A 15 12.98 3.54 37.57
N SER A 16 13.58 2.79 38.50
CA SER A 16 13.55 1.33 38.50
C SER A 16 12.13 0.79 38.73
N ALA A 17 11.80 -0.30 38.04
CA ALA A 17 10.59 -1.06 38.32
C ALA A 17 10.61 -1.63 39.75
N LEU A 18 9.44 -1.89 40.32
CA LEU A 18 9.32 -2.55 41.62
C LEU A 18 9.49 -4.06 41.47
N GLN A 19 9.95 -4.73 42.54
CA GLN A 19 10.01 -6.20 42.61
C GLN A 19 8.59 -6.81 42.60
N ASP A 20 7.64 -6.16 43.27
CA ASP A 20 6.20 -6.45 43.18
C ASP A 20 5.50 -5.35 42.37
N ASP A 21 4.89 -5.67 41.23
CA ASP A 21 4.24 -4.69 40.34
C ASP A 21 2.84 -4.29 40.89
N PRO A 22 2.67 -3.09 41.49
CA PRO A 22 1.38 -2.64 42.02
C PRO A 22 0.37 -2.42 40.88
N CYS A 23 0.84 -2.27 39.64
CA CYS A 23 0.02 -2.02 38.48
C CYS A 23 -0.50 -3.30 37.81
N LYS A 24 -0.20 -4.48 38.38
CA LYS A 24 -0.61 -5.78 37.79
C LYS A 24 -2.12 -5.92 37.57
N ASN A 25 -2.93 -5.30 38.43
CA ASN A 25 -4.40 -5.40 38.41
C ASN A 25 -5.08 -4.16 37.78
N ILE A 26 -4.33 -3.29 37.12
CA ILE A 26 -4.93 -2.16 36.38
C ILE A 26 -5.64 -2.72 35.15
N GLU A 27 -6.92 -2.39 35.02
CA GLU A 27 -7.74 -2.82 33.88
C GLU A 27 -7.20 -2.23 32.57
N GLU A 28 -6.97 -3.09 31.59
CA GLU A 28 -6.65 -2.71 30.22
C GLU A 28 -7.87 -2.91 29.31
N LYS A 29 -7.96 -2.13 28.25
CA LYS A 29 -9.11 -2.21 27.31
C LYS A 29 -8.98 -3.37 26.30
N ASP A 30 -7.77 -3.88 26.05
CA ASP A 30 -7.48 -4.80 24.94
C ASP A 30 -6.59 -6.03 25.33
N ASP A 31 -6.70 -6.57 26.55
CA ASP A 31 -5.92 -7.74 27.05
C ASP A 31 -4.38 -7.62 26.96
N ALA A 32 -3.86 -6.41 26.68
CA ALA A 32 -2.43 -6.17 26.54
C ALA A 32 -1.73 -6.26 27.90
N ALA A 33 -0.71 -7.13 28.00
CA ALA A 33 0.06 -7.34 29.23
C ALA A 33 0.83 -6.08 29.72
N ASP A 34 1.06 -5.10 28.83
CA ASP A 34 1.73 -3.82 29.08
C ASP A 34 1.05 -2.67 28.31
N GLY A 35 -0.27 -2.52 28.50
CA GLY A 35 -1.07 -1.49 27.85
C GLY A 35 -0.87 -0.07 28.42
N PRO A 36 -1.56 0.93 27.85
CA PRO A 36 -1.35 2.34 28.19
C PRO A 36 -1.73 2.65 29.65
N ASN A 37 -2.76 2.00 30.20
CA ASN A 37 -3.22 2.26 31.56
C ASN A 37 -2.19 1.79 32.59
N LYS A 38 -1.61 0.61 32.35
CA LYS A 38 -0.55 0.02 33.16
C LYS A 38 0.73 0.83 33.05
N ARG A 39 1.12 1.32 31.86
CA ARG A 39 2.26 2.23 31.72
C ARG A 39 2.07 3.54 32.47
N ALA A 40 0.88 4.15 32.37
CA ALA A 40 0.55 5.33 33.15
C ALA A 40 0.67 5.08 34.66
N CYS A 41 0.17 3.93 35.13
CA CYS A 41 0.32 3.50 36.51
C CYS A 41 1.80 3.33 36.91
N GLN A 42 2.62 2.68 36.07
CA GLN A 42 4.04 2.47 36.34
C GLN A 42 4.78 3.81 36.49
N TYR A 43 4.49 4.80 35.65
CA TYR A 43 5.08 6.15 35.78
C TYR A 43 4.69 6.83 37.09
N ILE A 44 3.42 6.73 37.50
CA ILE A 44 2.95 7.23 38.81
C ILE A 44 3.67 6.50 39.95
N VAL A 45 3.76 5.18 39.89
CA VAL A 45 4.45 4.33 40.88
C VAL A 45 5.92 4.69 41.02
N LYS A 46 6.63 4.92 39.92
CA LYS A 46 8.03 5.38 39.94
C LYS A 46 8.17 6.73 40.66
N GLY A 47 7.25 7.66 40.38
CA GLY A 47 7.17 8.93 41.09
C GLY A 47 6.93 8.77 42.60
N LEU A 48 5.97 7.92 42.99
CA LEU A 48 5.69 7.62 44.40
C LEU A 48 6.87 6.99 45.12
N LYS A 49 7.55 6.02 44.49
CA LYS A 49 8.76 5.39 45.02
C LYS A 49 9.84 6.43 45.32
N HIS A 50 10.06 7.36 44.38
CA HIS A 50 10.98 8.47 44.59
C HIS A 50 10.57 9.35 45.75
N ILE A 51 9.30 9.77 45.82
CA ILE A 51 8.76 10.60 46.92
C ILE A 51 9.03 9.95 48.28
N TYR A 52 8.75 8.66 48.43
CA TYR A 52 8.95 7.98 49.71
C TYR A 52 10.42 7.71 50.04
N GLY A 53 11.29 7.66 49.02
CA GLY A 53 12.74 7.56 49.16
C GLY A 53 13.47 8.86 49.54
N ILE A 54 12.78 10.00 49.62
CA ILE A 54 13.37 11.29 50.02
C ILE A 54 13.77 11.25 51.51
N GLU A 55 15.03 11.59 51.81
CA GLU A 55 15.61 11.53 53.16
C GLU A 55 15.77 12.92 53.83
N GLY A 56 15.58 14.02 53.09
CA GLY A 56 15.82 15.39 53.53
C GLY A 56 17.31 15.78 53.56
N ASN A 57 17.63 17.07 53.42
CA ASN A 57 19.02 17.54 53.31
C ASN A 57 19.82 17.28 54.62
N PRO A 58 20.97 16.59 54.57
CA PRO A 58 21.80 16.34 55.75
C PRO A 58 22.60 17.56 56.26
N GLN A 59 22.61 18.71 55.56
CA GLN A 59 23.48 19.85 55.89
C GLN A 59 23.13 20.62 57.18
N GLY A 60 22.09 20.24 57.91
CA GLY A 60 21.73 20.80 59.22
C GLY A 60 22.06 19.85 60.37
N THR A 61 23.33 19.50 60.60
CA THR A 61 23.73 18.56 61.67
C THR A 61 23.50 19.09 63.10
N ALA A 62 23.02 20.32 63.27
CA ALA A 62 22.79 20.94 64.58
C ALA A 62 21.36 20.74 65.15
N HIS A 63 20.36 20.38 64.33
CA HIS A 63 18.95 20.30 64.77
C HIS A 63 18.15 19.22 63.99
N PRO A 64 17.79 18.09 64.64
CA PRO A 64 17.03 16.99 64.03
C PRO A 64 15.70 17.39 63.39
N ASP A 65 15.06 18.43 63.92
CA ASP A 65 13.75 18.92 63.45
C ASP A 65 13.82 19.55 62.05
N HIS A 66 14.95 20.15 61.66
CA HIS A 66 15.10 20.73 60.33
C HIS A 66 15.11 19.65 59.25
N LYS A 67 15.88 18.57 59.43
CA LYS A 67 15.90 17.45 58.48
C LYS A 67 14.51 16.82 58.31
N LYS A 68 13.76 16.68 59.41
CA LYS A 68 12.38 16.16 59.39
C LYS A 68 11.44 17.10 58.63
N ASN A 69 11.50 18.40 58.89
CA ASN A 69 10.66 19.40 58.23
C ASN A 69 10.98 19.56 56.75
N ASP A 70 12.26 19.56 56.38
CA ASP A 70 12.72 19.64 54.99
C ASP A 70 12.27 18.41 54.20
N LYS A 71 12.38 17.21 54.78
CA LYS A 71 11.84 15.99 54.19
C LYS A 71 10.32 16.10 53.96
N ILE A 72 9.56 16.52 54.97
CA ILE A 72 8.09 16.68 54.85
C ILE A 72 7.76 17.66 53.73
N PHE A 73 8.47 18.78 53.66
CA PHE A 73 8.31 19.79 52.62
C PHE A 73 8.60 19.22 51.23
N GLU A 74 9.75 18.56 51.04
CA GLU A 74 10.15 17.96 49.76
C GLU A 74 9.16 16.89 49.30
N GLN A 75 8.72 16.00 50.20
CA GLN A 75 7.73 14.96 49.90
C GLN A 75 6.38 15.55 49.50
N THR A 76 5.92 16.58 50.22
CA THR A 76 4.65 17.26 49.92
C THR A 76 4.71 17.96 48.57
N MET A 77 5.80 18.67 48.28
CA MET A 77 6.00 19.35 47.00
C MET A 77 6.15 18.38 45.83
N ALA A 78 6.86 17.27 46.02
CA ALA A 78 6.98 16.23 45.00
C ALA A 78 5.63 15.54 44.74
N CYS A 79 4.83 15.27 45.79
CA CYS A 79 3.47 14.77 45.65
C CYS A 79 2.57 15.73 44.86
N LEU A 80 2.69 17.05 45.10
CA LEU A 80 1.97 18.06 44.34
C LEU A 80 2.35 18.03 42.84
N ILE A 81 3.64 17.92 42.53
CA ILE A 81 4.14 17.82 41.15
C ILE A 81 3.66 16.53 40.48
N LEU A 82 3.66 15.40 41.20
CA LEU A 82 3.16 14.12 40.67
C LEU A 82 1.65 14.17 40.36
N ASN A 83 0.86 14.88 41.19
CA ASN A 83 -0.55 15.11 40.91
C ASN A 83 -0.76 15.98 39.65
N GLU A 84 0.07 17.00 39.42
CA GLU A 84 0.03 17.77 38.16
C GLU A 84 0.46 16.93 36.95
N TYR A 85 1.45 16.06 37.09
CA TYR A 85 1.78 15.07 36.07
C TYR A 85 0.60 14.14 35.77
N GLY A 86 -0.11 13.67 36.80
CA GLY A 86 -1.33 12.87 36.63
C GLY A 86 -2.43 13.60 35.85
N LYS A 87 -2.61 14.90 36.08
CA LYS A 87 -3.54 15.71 35.24
C LYS A 87 -3.06 15.79 33.80
N LEU A 88 -1.77 16.03 33.58
CA LEU A 88 -1.17 16.05 32.25
C LEU A 88 -1.29 14.72 31.52
N LEU A 89 -1.30 13.57 32.22
CA LEU A 89 -1.64 12.28 31.59
C LEU A 89 -3.02 12.32 30.95
N GLY A 90 -4.04 12.84 31.65
CA GLY A 90 -5.38 13.00 31.08
C GLY A 90 -5.43 14.01 29.92
N GLU A 91 -4.68 15.11 30.02
CA GLU A 91 -4.68 16.16 29.00
C GLU A 91 -3.89 15.78 27.74
N LYS A 92 -2.70 15.21 27.89
CA LYS A 92 -1.71 14.99 26.83
C LYS A 92 -1.65 13.57 26.32
N SER A 93 -2.26 12.63 27.03
CA SER A 93 -2.38 11.24 26.57
C SER A 93 -3.86 10.82 26.54
N CYS A 94 -4.10 9.53 26.37
CA CYS A 94 -5.44 8.94 26.23
C CYS A 94 -5.87 8.20 27.50
N ILE A 95 -5.29 8.60 28.64
CA ILE A 95 -5.52 8.00 29.95
C ILE A 95 -6.71 8.68 30.60
N ASP A 96 -7.67 7.88 31.06
CA ASP A 96 -8.79 8.41 31.81
C ASP A 96 -8.41 8.66 33.28
N GLU A 97 -9.18 9.55 33.90
CA GLU A 97 -8.97 9.89 35.30
C GLU A 97 -9.17 8.69 36.23
N LYS A 98 -10.06 7.75 35.87
CA LYS A 98 -10.29 6.51 36.63
C LYS A 98 -8.98 5.73 36.77
N THR A 99 -8.22 5.60 35.69
CA THR A 99 -6.91 4.94 35.67
C THR A 99 -5.90 5.65 36.58
N ILE A 100 -5.87 6.97 36.55
CA ILE A 100 -4.98 7.77 37.42
C ILE A 100 -5.33 7.52 38.90
N VAL A 101 -6.60 7.58 39.27
CA VAL A 101 -7.08 7.27 40.62
C VAL A 101 -6.68 5.85 41.05
N GLN A 102 -6.88 4.87 40.16
CA GLN A 102 -6.52 3.48 40.42
C GLN A 102 -5.01 3.30 40.63
N ALA A 103 -4.17 4.00 39.88
CA ALA A 103 -2.72 3.94 40.02
C ALA A 103 -2.24 4.42 41.40
N PHE A 104 -2.70 5.59 41.86
CA PHE A 104 -2.38 6.07 43.20
C PHE A 104 -2.90 5.14 44.30
N THR A 105 -4.09 4.55 44.10
CA THR A 105 -4.71 3.63 45.06
C THR A 105 -3.94 2.31 45.15
N ALA A 106 -3.57 1.72 44.02
CA ALA A 106 -2.82 0.46 43.96
C ALA A 106 -1.44 0.59 44.61
N ALA A 107 -0.83 1.77 44.50
CA ALA A 107 0.46 2.11 45.06
C ALA A 107 0.40 2.64 46.51
N ALA A 108 -0.77 2.63 47.16
CA ALA A 108 -0.99 3.25 48.47
C ALA A 108 -0.02 2.74 49.54
N LYS A 109 0.32 1.44 49.54
CA LYS A 109 1.18 0.82 50.56
C LYS A 109 2.65 1.29 50.52
N LEU A 110 3.09 1.89 49.41
CA LEU A 110 4.48 2.33 49.25
C LEU A 110 4.92 3.37 50.30
N HIS A 111 3.99 4.13 50.87
CA HIS A 111 4.31 5.09 51.94
C HIS A 111 4.82 4.44 53.24
N THR A 112 4.64 3.12 53.38
CA THR A 112 5.19 2.33 54.49
C THR A 112 6.38 1.48 54.06
N THR A 113 6.33 0.88 52.87
CA THR A 113 7.36 -0.08 52.42
C THR A 113 8.60 0.57 51.84
N GLU A 114 8.45 1.71 51.14
CA GLU A 114 9.56 2.43 50.50
C GLU A 114 10.02 3.64 51.32
N CYS A 115 9.35 3.92 52.44
CA CYS A 115 9.65 5.08 53.25
C CYS A 115 10.94 4.87 54.06
N LYS A 116 12.00 5.58 53.67
CA LYS A 116 13.27 5.58 54.40
C LYS A 116 13.22 6.52 55.62
N SER A 117 12.39 6.21 56.61
CA SER A 117 12.25 6.96 57.87
C SER A 117 12.65 6.09 59.05
N ALA A 118 13.24 6.69 60.10
CA ALA A 118 13.50 5.99 61.36
C ALA A 118 12.21 5.46 62.02
N GLU A 119 11.04 6.04 61.70
CA GLU A 119 9.72 5.62 62.17
C GLU A 119 8.92 4.82 61.10
N ASN A 120 9.48 4.59 59.90
CA ASN A 120 8.86 3.89 58.75
C ASN A 120 7.46 4.40 58.32
N LYS A 121 7.09 5.65 58.63
CA LYS A 121 5.79 6.23 58.25
C LYS A 121 5.99 7.56 57.53
N CYS A 122 5.87 7.55 56.20
CA CYS A 122 5.78 8.76 55.39
C CYS A 122 4.31 9.17 55.27
N ASN A 123 4.01 10.45 55.06
CA ASN A 123 2.65 10.87 54.73
C ASN A 123 2.26 10.30 53.36
N GLN A 124 1.10 9.65 53.27
CA GLN A 124 0.63 9.07 52.02
C GLN A 124 0.34 10.16 50.99
N CYS A 125 0.97 10.06 49.82
CA CYS A 125 0.68 10.88 48.65
C CYS A 125 -0.54 10.30 47.93
N ASN A 126 -1.70 10.95 48.11
CA ASN A 126 -2.94 10.55 47.46
C ASN A 126 -3.17 11.30 46.16
N TRP A 127 -3.96 10.70 45.26
CA TRP A 127 -4.51 11.44 44.13
C TRP A 127 -5.42 12.54 44.64
N ASP A 128 -5.11 13.77 44.26
CA ASP A 128 -5.86 14.95 44.64
C ASP A 128 -5.88 15.93 43.46
N LYS A 129 -7.09 16.15 42.94
CA LYS A 129 -7.32 17.17 41.90
C LYS A 129 -7.00 18.58 42.38
N CYS A 130 -7.05 18.80 43.71
CA CYS A 130 -6.93 20.04 44.46
C CYS A 130 -6.89 21.28 43.57
N THR A 131 -8.09 21.75 43.22
CA THR A 131 -8.31 22.87 42.32
C THR A 131 -8.11 24.24 42.98
N ASN A 132 -7.85 24.30 44.30
CA ASN A 132 -7.93 25.53 45.10
C ASN A 132 -6.65 25.84 45.91
N LEU A 133 -5.46 25.58 45.38
CA LEU A 133 -4.19 25.86 46.09
C LEU A 133 -3.78 27.34 45.90
N LYS A 134 -4.58 28.26 46.46
CA LYS A 134 -4.35 29.71 46.39
C LYS A 134 -3.30 30.15 47.41
N SER A 135 -2.03 30.19 46.99
CA SER A 135 -0.97 30.83 47.77
C SER A 135 -0.87 32.32 47.39
N GLY A 136 -1.59 33.19 48.08
CA GLY A 136 -1.59 34.64 47.82
C GLY A 136 -2.33 35.07 46.54
N LYS A 137 -2.27 36.39 46.21
CA LYS A 137 -2.95 36.97 45.03
C LYS A 137 -2.35 36.41 43.73
N GLY A 138 -2.97 35.37 43.18
CA GLY A 138 -2.73 34.86 41.82
C GLY A 138 -2.28 33.39 41.78
N ASP A 139 -3.05 32.56 41.10
CA ASP A 139 -2.95 31.08 40.97
C ASP A 139 -1.73 30.60 40.13
N THR A 140 -0.56 31.23 40.31
CA THR A 140 0.57 31.10 39.37
C THR A 140 1.50 29.91 39.62
N GLN A 141 1.43 29.27 40.80
CA GLN A 141 2.42 28.24 41.18
C GLN A 141 2.18 26.89 40.49
N ARG A 142 0.91 26.42 40.43
CA ARG A 142 0.55 25.19 39.71
C ARG A 142 0.80 25.34 38.22
N GLN A 143 0.44 26.48 37.65
CA GLN A 143 0.70 26.74 36.24
C GLN A 143 2.20 26.71 35.92
N LYS A 144 3.05 27.28 36.80
CA LYS A 144 4.50 27.14 36.66
C LYS A 144 4.97 25.69 36.73
N ILE A 145 4.43 24.88 37.64
CA ILE A 145 4.76 23.43 37.72
C ILE A 145 4.37 22.73 36.42
N LYS A 146 3.15 22.97 35.92
CA LYS A 146 2.65 22.44 34.65
C LYS A 146 3.57 22.83 33.50
N ASP A 147 3.88 24.13 33.35
CA ASP A 147 4.75 24.64 32.30
C ASP A 147 6.15 23.99 32.35
N GLU A 148 6.71 23.78 33.54
CA GLU A 148 8.03 23.14 33.71
C GLU A 148 7.98 21.62 33.40
N LEU A 149 6.90 20.92 33.78
CA LEU A 149 6.67 19.52 33.38
C LEU A 149 6.52 19.38 31.87
N GLU A 150 5.81 20.31 31.23
CA GLU A 150 5.64 20.31 29.78
C GLU A 150 6.96 20.61 29.03
N LYS A 151 7.88 21.39 29.63
CA LYS A 151 9.21 21.66 29.06
C LYS A 151 10.18 20.49 29.22
N ASN A 152 9.91 19.59 30.17
CA ASN A 152 10.81 18.47 30.47
C ASN A 152 10.69 17.39 29.39
N GLU A 153 11.77 17.15 28.64
CA GLU A 153 11.81 16.18 27.53
C GLU A 153 11.52 14.75 27.98
N ASP A 154 12.00 14.36 29.16
CA ASP A 154 11.79 13.00 29.68
C ASP A 154 10.33 12.78 30.09
N ILE A 155 9.65 13.81 30.60
CA ILE A 155 8.20 13.80 30.83
C ILE A 155 7.44 13.70 29.50
N GLN A 156 7.82 14.47 28.48
CA GLN A 156 7.18 14.38 27.16
C GLN A 156 7.28 12.96 26.57
N LYS A 157 8.46 12.33 26.68
CA LYS A 157 8.65 10.94 26.25
C LYS A 157 7.70 9.98 26.95
N THR A 158 7.33 10.21 28.22
CA THR A 158 6.35 9.35 28.90
C THR A 158 4.98 9.40 28.23
N PHE A 159 4.52 10.59 27.79
CA PHE A 159 3.23 10.72 27.08
C PHE A 159 3.24 9.98 25.75
N THR A 160 4.30 10.14 24.95
CA THR A 160 4.48 9.41 23.69
C THR A 160 4.60 7.91 23.92
N THR A 161 5.31 7.49 24.96
CA THR A 161 5.46 6.06 25.33
C THR A 161 4.11 5.45 25.66
N ILE A 162 3.27 6.14 26.44
CA ILE A 162 1.91 5.71 26.75
C ILE A 162 1.06 5.65 25.48
N HIS A 163 1.13 6.68 24.63
CA HIS A 163 0.35 6.71 23.39
C HIS A 163 0.73 5.56 22.44
N ASN A 164 2.03 5.24 22.32
CA ASN A 164 2.53 4.11 21.55
C ASN A 164 2.17 2.75 22.14
N SER A 165 1.76 2.70 23.41
CA SER A 165 1.26 1.46 24.05
C SER A 165 -0.23 1.28 23.81
N SER A 166 -0.92 2.33 23.36
CA SER A 166 -2.33 2.28 23.03
C SER A 166 -2.49 1.70 21.64
N SER A 167 -3.40 0.73 21.48
CA SER A 167 -3.87 0.29 20.17
C SER A 167 -4.35 1.50 19.34
N LEU A 168 -4.21 1.42 18.01
CA LEU A 168 -4.74 2.44 17.11
C LEU A 168 -6.22 2.74 17.37
N CYS A 169 -7.04 1.74 17.74
CA CYS A 169 -8.45 1.98 18.08
C CYS A 169 -8.64 2.79 19.38
N ASN A 170 -7.83 2.56 20.41
CA ASN A 170 -7.87 3.41 21.62
C ASN A 170 -7.48 4.86 21.30
N ARG A 171 -6.50 5.04 20.42
CA ARG A 171 -6.12 6.39 19.92
C ARG A 171 -7.26 7.04 19.16
N VAL A 172 -7.98 6.28 18.32
CA VAL A 172 -9.16 6.77 17.58
C VAL A 172 -10.30 7.17 18.52
N GLN A 173 -10.61 6.36 19.54
CA GLN A 173 -11.61 6.70 20.56
C GLN A 173 -11.23 7.96 21.34
N CYS A 174 -9.94 8.13 21.63
CA CYS A 174 -9.42 9.28 22.33
C CYS A 174 -9.57 10.57 21.51
N VAL A 175 -9.14 10.58 20.24
CA VAL A 175 -9.27 11.77 19.39
C VAL A 175 -10.74 12.10 19.14
N TRP A 176 -11.61 11.10 19.01
CA TRP A 176 -13.05 11.29 18.93
C TRP A 176 -13.59 12.06 20.15
N LYS A 177 -13.29 11.60 21.37
CA LYS A 177 -13.74 12.25 22.62
C LYS A 177 -13.23 13.68 22.78
N LYS A 178 -11.99 13.95 22.36
CA LYS A 178 -11.38 15.30 22.48
C LYS A 178 -11.87 16.26 21.39
N TRP A 179 -12.23 15.76 20.20
CA TRP A 179 -12.55 16.60 19.05
C TRP A 179 -13.75 17.53 19.29
N PHE A 180 -14.84 17.02 19.90
CA PHE A 180 -16.08 17.79 20.09
C PHE A 180 -15.93 18.93 21.11
N PRO A 181 -15.48 18.71 22.36
CA PRO A 181 -15.27 19.80 23.33
C PRO A 181 -14.32 20.89 22.83
N ASN A 182 -13.28 20.52 22.08
CA ASN A 182 -12.31 21.45 21.49
C ASN A 182 -12.91 22.39 20.45
N ARG A 183 -14.08 22.05 19.92
CA ARG A 183 -14.85 22.86 18.97
C ARG A 183 -16.11 23.46 19.59
N GLY A 184 -16.31 23.30 20.91
CA GLY A 184 -17.54 23.73 21.59
C GLY A 184 -18.77 22.97 21.12
N MET A 185 -18.59 21.74 20.62
CA MET A 185 -19.62 20.89 20.06
C MET A 185 -19.97 19.75 21.01
N GLN A 186 -21.18 19.20 20.87
CA GLN A 186 -21.63 18.02 21.61
C GLN A 186 -21.64 16.79 20.69
N GLU A 187 -21.12 15.68 21.20
CA GLU A 187 -21.03 14.40 20.47
C GLU A 187 -22.39 13.82 20.09
N THR A 188 -23.45 14.15 20.82
CA THR A 188 -24.83 13.67 20.55
C THR A 188 -25.49 14.33 19.34
N ASN A 189 -24.90 15.38 18.77
CA ASN A 189 -25.45 16.12 17.65
C ASN A 189 -24.98 15.54 16.30
N THR A 190 -25.93 15.00 15.53
CA THR A 190 -25.67 14.35 14.24
C THR A 190 -25.02 15.27 13.20
N THR A 191 -25.33 16.57 13.21
CA THR A 191 -24.70 17.55 12.32
C THR A 191 -23.21 17.71 12.63
N TYR A 192 -22.83 17.74 13.91
CA TYR A 192 -21.42 17.86 14.31
C TYR A 192 -20.63 16.59 14.01
N ILE A 193 -21.26 15.41 14.14
CA ILE A 193 -20.68 14.14 13.69
C ILE A 193 -20.46 14.15 12.17
N GLY A 194 -21.40 14.70 11.40
CA GLY A 194 -21.21 14.93 9.96
C GLY A 194 -20.00 15.81 9.67
N ILE A 195 -19.81 16.91 10.40
CA ILE A 195 -18.63 17.78 10.25
C ILE A 195 -17.32 17.03 10.55
N PHE A 196 -17.30 16.20 11.61
CA PHE A 196 -16.12 15.40 11.93
C PHE A 196 -15.69 14.54 10.73
N TRP A 197 -16.63 13.79 10.15
CA TRP A 197 -16.36 12.89 9.04
C TRP A 197 -16.16 13.63 7.71
N ASP A 198 -17.19 14.34 7.24
CA ASP A 198 -17.28 14.86 5.87
C ASP A 198 -16.32 16.03 5.62
N LYS A 199 -15.89 16.72 6.69
CA LYS A 199 -14.96 17.85 6.61
C LYS A 199 -13.60 17.48 7.18
N ASP A 200 -13.50 17.22 8.47
CA ASP A 200 -12.18 17.15 9.13
C ASP A 200 -11.40 15.88 8.78
N VAL A 201 -12.03 14.69 8.85
CA VAL A 201 -11.42 13.42 8.43
C VAL A 201 -11.24 13.38 6.92
N ASN A 202 -12.23 13.82 6.14
CA ASN A 202 -12.11 13.87 4.68
C ASN A 202 -10.97 14.80 4.22
N ASN A 203 -10.73 15.92 4.92
CA ASN A 203 -9.55 16.75 4.65
C ASN A 203 -8.24 16.02 4.95
N GLN A 204 -8.19 15.16 5.98
CA GLN A 204 -7.02 14.31 6.22
C GLN A 204 -6.82 13.30 5.08
N LEU A 205 -7.90 12.69 4.57
CA LEU A 205 -7.82 11.81 3.40
C LEU A 205 -7.22 12.52 2.19
N LYS A 206 -7.65 13.75 1.89
CA LYS A 206 -7.09 14.54 0.79
C LYS A 206 -5.62 14.86 0.99
N ASN A 207 -5.26 15.36 2.17
CA ASN A 207 -3.88 15.72 2.49
C ASN A 207 -2.95 14.50 2.44
N LEU A 208 -3.37 13.39 3.03
CA LEU A 208 -2.63 12.13 3.02
C LEU A 208 -2.46 11.61 1.59
N SER A 209 -3.55 11.55 0.80
CA SER A 209 -3.50 11.07 -0.59
C SER A 209 -2.54 11.92 -1.42
N GLY A 210 -2.64 13.25 -1.30
CA GLY A 210 -1.70 14.16 -1.96
C GLY A 210 -0.27 14.02 -1.44
N GLY A 211 -0.07 13.65 -0.17
CA GLY A 211 1.23 13.32 0.42
C GLY A 211 1.82 12.03 -0.14
N MET A 212 1.02 10.98 -0.29
CA MET A 212 1.41 9.66 -0.82
C MET A 212 1.86 9.75 -2.28
N LEU A 213 1.20 10.59 -3.08
CA LEU A 213 1.52 10.78 -4.51
C LEU A 213 2.77 11.64 -4.76
N LYS A 214 3.37 12.26 -3.72
CA LYS A 214 4.59 13.06 -3.88
C LYS A 214 5.82 12.15 -3.92
N GLN A 215 6.51 12.14 -5.06
CA GLN A 215 7.80 11.46 -5.18
C GLN A 215 8.89 12.20 -4.40
N LYS A 216 9.71 11.44 -3.66
CA LYS A 216 10.85 11.97 -2.90
C LYS A 216 12.02 10.95 -2.96
N PRO A 217 13.27 11.40 -3.18
CA PRO A 217 14.42 10.48 -3.31
C PRO A 217 14.67 9.59 -2.08
N ASP A 218 14.33 10.07 -0.88
CA ASP A 218 14.50 9.28 0.34
C ASP A 218 13.44 8.17 0.47
N VAL A 219 12.22 8.37 -0.07
CA VAL A 219 11.22 7.31 -0.15
C VAL A 219 11.71 6.17 -1.04
N ASP A 220 12.31 6.49 -2.20
CA ASP A 220 12.88 5.47 -3.09
C ASP A 220 14.00 4.69 -2.41
N LYS A 221 14.86 5.37 -1.65
CA LYS A 221 15.93 4.74 -0.87
C LYS A 221 15.36 3.71 0.11
N GLU A 222 14.35 4.08 0.89
CA GLU A 222 13.73 3.17 1.87
C GLU A 222 13.01 2.00 1.20
N CYS A 223 12.39 2.18 0.03
CA CYS A 223 11.80 1.06 -0.70
C CYS A 223 12.84 0.13 -1.35
N ASN A 224 13.97 0.69 -1.79
CA ASN A 224 15.08 -0.08 -2.33
C ASN A 224 15.81 -0.92 -1.26
N SER A 225 15.70 -0.57 0.02
CA SER A 225 16.27 -1.37 1.11
C SER A 225 15.40 -2.57 1.52
N ILE A 226 14.18 -2.70 0.99
CA ILE A 226 13.32 -3.86 1.23
C ILE A 226 13.59 -4.90 0.13
N PRO A 227 14.28 -6.01 0.47
CA PRO A 227 14.72 -6.95 -0.56
C PRO A 227 13.56 -7.70 -1.19
N GLY A 228 13.63 -7.85 -2.50
CA GLY A 228 12.72 -8.69 -3.28
C GLY A 228 11.32 -8.13 -3.51
N LEU A 229 11.05 -6.84 -3.33
CA LEU A 229 9.78 -6.27 -3.80
C LEU A 229 9.72 -6.30 -5.33
N ASP A 230 8.62 -6.83 -5.89
CA ASP A 230 8.33 -6.69 -7.32
C ASP A 230 7.90 -5.27 -7.69
N ASN A 231 7.73 -4.97 -8.98
CA ASN A 231 7.40 -3.63 -9.43
C ASN A 231 6.13 -3.05 -8.79
N ARG A 232 5.07 -3.86 -8.64
CA ARG A 232 3.82 -3.42 -8.02
C ARG A 232 4.01 -3.17 -6.54
N ASN A 233 4.64 -4.12 -5.85
CA ASN A 233 4.96 -4.02 -4.43
C ASN A 233 5.91 -2.86 -4.12
N LYS A 234 6.84 -2.55 -5.02
CA LYS A 234 7.75 -1.42 -4.90
C LYS A 234 7.04 -0.09 -5.03
N GLU A 235 6.07 0.03 -5.93
CA GLU A 235 5.26 1.26 -6.03
C GLU A 235 4.30 1.41 -4.85
N ALA A 236 3.69 0.31 -4.39
CA ALA A 236 2.92 0.30 -3.16
C ALA A 236 3.77 0.74 -1.97
N CYS A 237 5.02 0.26 -1.90
CA CYS A 237 5.99 0.72 -0.90
C CYS A 237 6.18 2.23 -0.97
N LYS A 238 6.40 2.81 -2.16
CA LYS A 238 6.60 4.26 -2.29
C LYS A 238 5.41 5.03 -1.75
N LEU A 239 4.19 4.60 -2.08
CA LEU A 239 2.95 5.23 -1.61
C LEU A 239 2.80 5.10 -0.09
N ILE A 240 3.03 3.92 0.48
CA ILE A 240 2.93 3.69 1.93
C ILE A 240 3.99 4.49 2.69
N ILE A 241 5.25 4.45 2.26
CA ILE A 241 6.34 5.17 2.91
C ILE A 241 6.17 6.70 2.74
N ALA A 242 5.72 7.17 1.58
CA ALA A 242 5.37 8.59 1.41
C ALA A 242 4.21 9.01 2.32
N GLY A 243 3.23 8.13 2.54
CA GLY A 243 2.15 8.31 3.52
C GLY A 243 2.65 8.41 4.95
N LEU A 244 3.49 7.46 5.39
CA LEU A 244 4.15 7.49 6.70
C LEU A 244 4.96 8.77 6.91
N LYS A 245 5.77 9.13 5.91
CA LYS A 245 6.51 10.38 5.93
C LYS A 245 5.60 11.58 6.03
N HIS A 246 4.51 11.64 5.26
CA HIS A 246 3.52 12.72 5.37
C HIS A 246 2.97 12.83 6.79
N ILE A 247 2.60 11.71 7.42
CA ILE A 247 2.09 11.67 8.80
C ILE A 247 3.10 12.24 9.79
N TYR A 248 4.38 11.84 9.69
CA TYR A 248 5.42 12.31 10.61
C TYR A 248 5.85 13.76 10.35
N GLU A 249 5.69 14.23 9.12
CA GLU A 249 5.89 15.64 8.74
C GLU A 249 4.70 16.54 9.14
N ILE A 250 3.61 16.01 9.72
CA ILE A 250 2.53 16.84 10.28
C ILE A 250 3.08 17.60 11.49
N GLU A 251 3.14 18.92 11.36
CA GLU A 251 3.65 19.82 12.39
C GLU A 251 2.56 20.34 13.33
N ARG A 252 2.98 20.76 14.51
CA ARG A 252 2.12 21.44 15.48
C ARG A 252 1.63 22.78 14.92
N GLY A 253 0.34 23.06 15.08
CA GLY A 253 -0.21 24.37 14.73
C GLY A 253 0.44 25.52 15.50
N THR A 254 0.36 26.74 14.94
CA THR A 254 0.88 27.95 15.57
C THR A 254 -0.18 28.64 16.42
N LEU A 255 0.25 29.18 17.57
CA LEU A 255 -0.61 30.06 18.37
C LEU A 255 -0.73 31.41 17.68
N GLN A 256 -1.94 31.97 17.64
CA GLN A 256 -2.10 33.37 17.30
C GLN A 256 -1.51 34.24 18.43
N PRO A 257 -0.86 35.39 18.10
CA PRO A 257 -0.22 36.24 19.10
C PRO A 257 -1.15 36.64 20.26
N GLU A 258 -2.43 36.88 19.95
CA GLU A 258 -3.46 37.30 20.91
C GLU A 258 -3.92 36.20 21.87
N LYS A 259 -3.60 34.93 21.58
CA LYS A 259 -3.99 33.76 22.39
C LYS A 259 -2.80 33.03 23.00
N LYS A 260 -1.64 33.69 23.09
CA LYS A 260 -0.38 33.08 23.51
C LYS A 260 -0.45 32.47 24.93
N ASP A 261 -1.30 33.02 25.79
CA ASP A 261 -1.51 32.55 27.17
C ASP A 261 -2.82 31.76 27.37
N ASP A 262 -3.59 31.51 26.30
CA ASP A 262 -4.82 30.72 26.39
C ASP A 262 -4.51 29.21 26.42
N GLU A 263 -4.55 28.61 27.62
CA GLU A 263 -4.36 27.17 27.81
C GLU A 263 -5.37 26.30 27.06
N LYS A 264 -6.60 26.77 26.85
CA LYS A 264 -7.61 26.04 26.08
C LYS A 264 -7.23 26.00 24.61
N GLU A 265 -6.72 27.10 24.05
CA GLU A 265 -6.23 27.12 22.68
C GLU A 265 -4.95 26.28 22.52
N LYS A 266 -4.02 26.33 23.48
CA LYS A 266 -2.83 25.45 23.49
C LYS A 266 -3.20 23.97 23.44
N ARG A 267 -4.11 23.53 24.32
CA ARG A 267 -4.60 22.14 24.36
C ARG A 267 -5.28 21.75 23.05
N LYS A 268 -6.13 22.62 22.50
CA LYS A 268 -6.78 22.39 21.22
C LYS A 268 -5.79 22.19 20.07
N ILE A 269 -4.69 22.94 20.04
CA ILE A 269 -3.63 22.79 19.03
C ILE A 269 -2.96 21.41 19.17
N ASP A 270 -2.63 21.01 20.40
CA ASP A 270 -1.99 19.72 20.66
C ASP A 270 -2.93 18.54 20.31
N ASP A 271 -4.20 18.63 20.72
CA ASP A 271 -5.21 17.61 20.41
C ASP A 271 -5.49 17.51 18.90
N ASN A 272 -5.46 18.64 18.17
CA ASN A 272 -5.60 18.62 16.72
C ASN A 272 -4.40 17.94 16.04
N LEU A 273 -3.17 18.13 16.54
CA LEU A 273 -1.99 17.42 16.04
C LEU A 273 -2.17 15.90 16.19
N ILE A 274 -2.58 15.44 17.38
CA ILE A 274 -2.84 14.02 17.66
C ILE A 274 -3.96 13.50 16.75
N PHE A 275 -5.04 14.28 16.57
CA PHE A 275 -6.13 13.95 15.65
C PHE A 275 -5.64 13.78 14.21
N HIS A 276 -4.88 14.75 13.67
CA HIS A 276 -4.41 14.72 12.29
C HIS A 276 -3.52 13.50 12.02
N ARG A 277 -2.58 13.19 12.93
CA ARG A 277 -1.71 12.02 12.81
C ARG A 277 -2.46 10.70 12.94
N THR A 278 -3.35 10.60 13.94
CA THR A 278 -4.14 9.37 14.19
C THR A 278 -5.09 9.09 13.04
N ALA A 279 -5.86 10.10 12.59
CA ALA A 279 -6.78 9.95 11.46
C ALA A 279 -6.03 9.57 10.18
N SER A 280 -4.89 10.22 9.90
CA SER A 280 -4.07 9.89 8.74
C SER A 280 -3.48 8.47 8.82
N CYS A 281 -3.09 8.00 10.01
CA CYS A 281 -2.62 6.63 10.19
C CYS A 281 -3.72 5.57 9.95
N VAL A 282 -4.96 5.85 10.41
CA VAL A 282 -6.12 5.02 10.09
C VAL A 282 -6.36 4.97 8.59
N LEU A 283 -6.36 6.13 7.93
CA LEU A 283 -6.58 6.23 6.49
C LEU A 283 -5.49 5.48 5.71
N LEU A 284 -4.22 5.55 6.14
CA LEU A 284 -3.12 4.80 5.52
C LEU A 284 -3.30 3.28 5.66
N ASN A 285 -3.79 2.81 6.81
CA ASN A 285 -4.15 1.41 7.01
C ASN A 285 -5.28 0.97 6.08
N VAL A 286 -6.31 1.81 5.89
CA VAL A 286 -7.39 1.55 4.94
C VAL A 286 -6.89 1.55 3.49
N PHE A 287 -5.96 2.43 3.12
CA PHE A 287 -5.29 2.37 1.81
C PHE A 287 -4.58 1.03 1.62
N ALA A 288 -3.85 0.56 2.63
CA ALA A 288 -3.13 -0.70 2.56
C ALA A 288 -4.09 -1.91 2.41
N ASP A 289 -5.17 -1.94 3.19
CA ASP A 289 -6.23 -2.96 3.05
C ASP A 289 -6.82 -2.95 1.63
N ARG A 290 -7.13 -1.76 1.10
CA ARG A 290 -7.69 -1.61 -0.26
C ARG A 290 -6.72 -2.02 -1.35
N MET A 291 -5.43 -1.73 -1.20
CA MET A 291 -4.40 -2.20 -2.14
C MET A 291 -4.35 -3.74 -2.17
N ILE A 292 -4.43 -4.40 -1.02
CA ILE A 292 -4.49 -5.87 -0.96
C ILE A 292 -5.77 -6.37 -1.64
N ASP A 293 -6.93 -5.84 -1.26
CA ASP A 293 -8.22 -6.30 -1.78
C ASP A 293 -8.37 -6.12 -3.29
N GLN A 294 -7.94 -4.97 -3.83
CA GLN A 294 -8.05 -4.68 -5.26
C GLN A 294 -7.11 -5.53 -6.10
N THR A 295 -5.96 -5.91 -5.55
CA THR A 295 -4.95 -6.70 -6.26
C THR A 295 -5.11 -8.20 -6.06
N LYS A 296 -5.98 -8.62 -5.14
CA LYS A 296 -6.28 -10.03 -4.83
C LYS A 296 -6.66 -10.80 -6.10
N GLY A 297 -5.98 -11.93 -6.31
CA GLY A 297 -6.20 -12.81 -7.46
C GLY A 297 -5.61 -12.28 -8.78
N GLN A 298 -4.96 -11.12 -8.78
CA GLN A 298 -4.21 -10.64 -9.95
C GLN A 298 -2.79 -11.23 -9.97
N LEU A 299 -2.10 -11.07 -11.10
CA LEU A 299 -0.67 -11.37 -11.20
C LEU A 299 0.11 -10.49 -10.22
N CYS A 300 0.84 -11.15 -9.32
CA CYS A 300 1.64 -10.52 -8.27
C CYS A 300 0.82 -9.57 -7.41
N PRO A 301 -0.11 -10.12 -6.60
CA PRO A 301 -0.93 -9.31 -5.72
C PRO A 301 -0.06 -8.71 -4.61
N ILE A 302 -0.50 -7.59 -4.07
CA ILE A 302 0.07 -7.06 -2.83
C ILE A 302 -0.45 -7.92 -1.69
N THR A 303 0.46 -8.33 -0.81
CA THR A 303 0.14 -9.17 0.34
C THR A 303 0.31 -8.42 1.66
N GLU A 304 -0.33 -8.92 2.71
CA GLU A 304 -0.14 -8.38 4.06
C GLU A 304 1.32 -8.45 4.52
N GLU A 305 2.02 -9.52 4.15
CA GLU A 305 3.44 -9.68 4.47
C GLU A 305 4.30 -8.55 3.90
N GLU A 306 4.01 -8.14 2.66
CA GLU A 306 4.72 -7.07 1.97
C GLU A 306 4.36 -5.69 2.55
N ILE A 307 3.07 -5.41 2.79
CA ILE A 307 2.62 -4.19 3.47
C ILE A 307 3.28 -4.05 4.84
N LYS A 308 3.32 -5.12 5.64
CA LYS A 308 3.95 -5.10 6.96
C LYS A 308 5.43 -4.70 6.88
N LYS A 309 6.18 -5.25 5.91
CA LYS A 309 7.58 -4.85 5.67
C LYS A 309 7.70 -3.37 5.32
N MET A 310 6.78 -2.82 4.52
CA MET A 310 6.76 -1.40 4.15
C MET A 310 6.51 -0.50 5.36
N PHE A 311 5.57 -0.87 6.23
CA PHE A 311 5.31 -0.14 7.47
C PHE A 311 6.48 -0.24 8.45
N ASP A 312 7.01 -1.43 8.68
CA ASP A 312 8.15 -1.66 9.58
C ASP A 312 9.36 -0.84 9.13
N ASN A 313 9.71 -0.89 7.84
CA ASN A 313 10.82 -0.13 7.28
C ASN A 313 10.57 1.39 7.29
N GLY A 314 9.38 1.86 6.90
CA GLY A 314 9.07 3.29 6.97
C GLY A 314 9.09 3.85 8.39
N ASN A 315 8.71 3.03 9.38
CA ASN A 315 8.72 3.42 10.79
C ASN A 315 10.12 3.54 11.40
N THR A 316 11.16 2.95 10.80
CA THR A 316 12.55 3.20 11.26
C THR A 316 12.99 4.64 11.03
N GLN A 317 12.35 5.36 10.10
CA GLN A 317 12.63 6.76 9.81
C GLN A 317 11.77 7.74 10.62
N ARG A 318 10.89 7.24 11.50
CA ARG A 318 9.99 8.06 12.33
C ARG A 318 10.70 9.25 12.98
N ASP A 319 11.81 8.99 13.68
CA ASP A 319 12.51 10.04 14.43
C ASP A 319 13.19 11.08 13.52
N ASN A 320 13.53 10.68 12.30
CA ASN A 320 14.12 11.56 11.28
C ASN A 320 13.06 12.41 10.57
N TRP A 321 11.88 11.84 10.34
CA TRP A 321 10.76 12.52 9.67
C TRP A 321 9.85 13.27 10.63
N CYS A 322 9.96 13.03 11.94
CA CYS A 322 9.22 13.75 12.97
C CYS A 322 9.66 15.21 13.02
N LYS A 323 8.97 16.06 12.27
CA LYS A 323 9.30 17.49 12.12
C LYS A 323 8.53 18.37 13.10
N GLY A 324 9.04 19.59 13.24
CA GLY A 324 8.45 20.63 14.07
C GLY A 324 9.00 20.66 15.49
N LYS A 325 8.39 21.51 16.30
CA LYS A 325 8.73 21.70 17.71
C LYS A 325 7.50 21.44 18.58
N ASN A 326 7.72 20.89 19.76
CA ASN A 326 6.66 20.75 20.76
C ASN A 326 6.21 22.15 21.26
N ALA A 327 5.19 22.19 22.12
CA ALA A 327 4.60 23.44 22.63
C ALA A 327 5.62 24.40 23.27
N ASN A 328 6.77 23.87 23.71
CA ASN A 328 7.81 24.61 24.41
C ASN A 328 9.07 24.87 23.57
N GLY A 329 9.03 24.57 22.27
CA GLY A 329 10.16 24.77 21.38
C GLY A 329 11.21 23.66 21.39
N GLY A 330 11.00 22.59 22.17
CA GLY A 330 11.83 21.39 22.19
C GLY A 330 11.53 20.44 21.03
N LYS A 331 12.28 19.32 20.97
CA LYS A 331 12.10 18.30 19.93
C LYS A 331 10.67 17.73 19.96
N MET A 332 10.08 17.58 18.78
CA MET A 332 8.79 16.88 18.64
C MET A 332 9.00 15.38 18.77
N GLU A 333 8.14 14.74 19.54
CA GLU A 333 8.04 13.29 19.61
C GLU A 333 6.84 12.83 18.77
N CYS A 334 7.02 11.78 17.98
CA CYS A 334 5.98 11.25 17.10
C CYS A 334 5.55 9.86 17.56
N GLU A 335 4.25 9.64 17.51
CA GLU A 335 3.66 8.34 17.81
C GLU A 335 3.77 7.44 16.59
N VAL A 336 4.08 6.15 16.81
CA VAL A 336 4.24 5.19 15.71
C VAL A 336 2.91 5.04 14.97
N CYS A 337 2.93 5.09 13.65
CA CYS A 337 1.83 4.63 12.83
C CYS A 337 2.00 3.14 12.53
N GLU A 338 1.35 2.31 13.34
CA GLU A 338 1.39 0.86 13.21
C GLU A 338 0.51 0.36 12.06
N ARG A 339 0.91 -0.79 11.49
CA ARG A 339 0.08 -1.54 10.56
C ARG A 339 -0.96 -2.36 11.35
N VAL A 340 -2.23 -2.02 11.20
CA VAL A 340 -3.39 -2.73 11.75
C VAL A 340 -4.28 -3.20 10.59
N PRO A 341 -4.23 -4.50 10.22
CA PRO A 341 -5.07 -5.06 9.16
C PRO A 341 -6.55 -4.97 9.48
N ASN A 342 -7.37 -4.64 8.46
CA ASN A 342 -8.83 -4.62 8.56
C ASN A 342 -9.34 -3.76 9.73
N ILE A 343 -8.78 -2.56 9.91
CA ILE A 343 -9.07 -1.71 11.06
C ILE A 343 -10.58 -1.46 11.21
N SER A 344 -11.16 -1.91 12.33
CA SER A 344 -12.59 -1.82 12.61
C SER A 344 -12.81 -1.37 14.05
N CYS A 345 -12.57 -0.08 14.29
CA CYS A 345 -12.79 0.52 15.60
C CYS A 345 -14.25 0.94 15.76
N GLU A 346 -14.82 0.71 16.93
CA GLU A 346 -16.12 1.27 17.32
C GLU A 346 -15.91 2.52 18.18
N ILE A 347 -16.57 3.62 17.78
CA ILE A 347 -16.55 4.91 18.48
C ILE A 347 -17.96 5.41 18.74
N GLY A 348 -18.07 6.42 19.60
CA GLY A 348 -19.34 6.89 20.15
C GLY A 348 -19.57 6.36 21.57
N ASN A 349 -20.36 7.08 22.35
CA ASN A 349 -20.71 6.69 23.73
C ASN A 349 -21.41 5.34 23.83
N LYS A 350 -22.10 4.90 22.77
CA LYS A 350 -22.76 3.60 22.65
C LYS A 350 -22.09 2.69 21.62
N LYS A 351 -20.86 3.02 21.20
CA LYS A 351 -20.11 2.30 20.16
C LYS A 351 -20.86 2.20 18.83
N GLU A 352 -21.67 3.21 18.52
CA GLU A 352 -22.59 3.21 17.38
C GLU A 352 -21.94 3.49 16.02
N TYR A 353 -20.69 3.98 16.00
CA TYR A 353 -19.99 4.32 14.76
C TYR A 353 -18.84 3.35 14.50
N ASN A 354 -18.96 2.56 13.43
CA ASN A 354 -17.87 1.72 12.96
C ASN A 354 -16.98 2.51 11.98
N VAL A 355 -15.71 2.68 12.34
CA VAL A 355 -14.73 3.45 11.55
C VAL A 355 -14.54 2.85 10.16
N LYS A 356 -14.48 1.52 10.03
CA LYS A 356 -14.30 0.84 8.74
C LYS A 356 -15.38 1.24 7.75
N ASN A 357 -16.65 1.11 8.17
CA ASN A 357 -17.80 1.42 7.33
C ASN A 357 -17.78 2.90 6.88
N LYS A 358 -17.42 3.82 7.79
CA LYS A 358 -17.32 5.25 7.45
C LYS A 358 -16.21 5.53 6.44
N MET A 359 -15.06 4.89 6.57
CA MET A 359 -14.01 4.99 5.56
C MET A 359 -14.45 4.40 4.23
N ASP A 360 -15.16 3.26 4.24
CA ASP A 360 -15.64 2.64 3.02
C ASP A 360 -16.60 3.53 2.21
N GLU A 361 -17.47 4.27 2.91
CA GLU A 361 -18.31 5.31 2.33
C GLU A 361 -17.45 6.43 1.70
N MET A 362 -16.47 6.97 2.43
CA MET A 362 -15.62 8.07 1.97
C MET A 362 -14.79 7.74 0.73
N PHE A 363 -14.25 6.53 0.66
CA PHE A 363 -13.47 6.06 -0.47
C PHE A 363 -14.33 5.68 -1.69
N SER A 364 -15.64 5.55 -1.53
CA SER A 364 -16.56 5.27 -2.63
C SER A 364 -17.05 6.55 -3.34
N ASP A 365 -16.93 7.73 -2.71
CA ASP A 365 -17.29 9.03 -3.31
C ASP A 365 -16.21 9.53 -4.29
N LYS A 366 -16.21 8.96 -5.50
CA LYS A 366 -15.22 9.25 -6.56
C LYS A 366 -15.18 10.72 -6.98
N GLY A 367 -16.26 11.49 -6.77
CA GLY A 367 -16.35 12.89 -7.18
C GLY A 367 -15.61 13.86 -6.26
N LYS A 368 -15.38 13.50 -4.99
CA LYS A 368 -14.77 14.40 -3.99
C LYS A 368 -13.33 14.07 -3.61
N ASN A 369 -12.89 12.83 -3.83
CA ASN A 369 -11.62 12.29 -3.34
C ASN A 369 -10.77 11.70 -4.48
N VAL A 370 -10.55 12.49 -5.52
CA VAL A 370 -9.85 12.08 -6.76
C VAL A 370 -8.44 11.58 -6.46
N GLU A 371 -7.68 12.27 -5.60
CA GLU A 371 -6.32 11.86 -5.24
C GLU A 371 -6.29 10.48 -4.56
N ALA A 372 -7.29 10.16 -3.73
CA ALA A 372 -7.40 8.83 -3.12
C ALA A 372 -7.62 7.74 -4.17
N GLN A 373 -8.44 8.02 -5.19
CA GLN A 373 -8.61 7.09 -6.33
C GLN A 373 -7.35 6.96 -7.16
N ASN A 374 -6.59 8.04 -7.33
CA ASN A 374 -5.32 8.01 -8.05
C ASN A 374 -4.30 7.13 -7.34
N VAL A 375 -4.18 7.21 -6.01
CA VAL A 375 -3.32 6.32 -5.21
C VAL A 375 -3.63 4.83 -5.50
N LEU A 376 -4.91 4.47 -5.49
CA LEU A 376 -5.34 3.09 -5.75
C LEU A 376 -5.16 2.68 -7.22
N THR A 377 -5.38 3.60 -8.17
CA THR A 377 -5.23 3.34 -9.61
C THR A 377 -3.77 3.15 -10.00
N THR A 378 -2.86 3.94 -9.41
CA THR A 378 -1.41 3.82 -9.60
C THR A 378 -0.97 2.38 -9.33
N VAL A 379 -1.38 1.80 -8.20
CA VAL A 379 -1.01 0.41 -7.85
C VAL A 379 -1.62 -0.62 -8.79
N ASN A 380 -2.90 -0.50 -9.11
CA ASN A 380 -3.62 -1.51 -9.90
C ASN A 380 -3.12 -1.61 -11.35
N SER A 381 -2.58 -0.52 -11.90
CA SER A 381 -2.19 -0.43 -13.31
C SER A 381 -0.76 -0.90 -13.63
N ILE A 382 0.08 -1.15 -12.63
CA ILE A 382 1.52 -1.41 -12.84
C ILE A 382 1.77 -2.65 -13.68
N ASN A 383 1.09 -3.76 -13.38
CA ASN A 383 1.31 -5.02 -14.11
C ASN A 383 0.52 -5.11 -15.43
N ASN A 384 0.01 -3.99 -15.97
CA ASN A 384 -0.61 -4.00 -17.29
C ASN A 384 0.46 -4.18 -18.40
N ALA A 385 1.62 -3.54 -18.26
CA ALA A 385 2.70 -3.67 -19.23
C ALA A 385 3.36 -5.06 -19.17
N LEU A 386 3.69 -5.67 -20.32
CA LEU A 386 4.32 -6.99 -20.37
C LEU A 386 5.66 -7.03 -19.62
N CYS A 387 6.45 -5.97 -19.71
CA CYS A 387 7.72 -5.86 -18.99
C CYS A 387 7.55 -5.90 -17.46
N ASN A 388 6.50 -5.26 -16.92
CA ASN A 388 6.26 -5.26 -15.47
C ASN A 388 5.83 -6.65 -14.98
N ARG A 389 5.01 -7.35 -15.78
CA ARG A 389 4.66 -8.74 -15.54
C ARG A 389 5.89 -9.64 -15.55
N ALA A 390 6.76 -9.45 -16.56
CA ALA A 390 8.00 -10.21 -16.70
C ALA A 390 8.94 -10.00 -15.51
N ASN A 391 9.15 -8.76 -15.10
CA ASN A 391 9.89 -8.42 -13.89
C ASN A 391 9.34 -9.16 -12.67
N CYS A 392 8.03 -9.10 -12.46
CA CYS A 392 7.44 -9.71 -11.29
C CYS A 392 7.61 -11.24 -11.27
N VAL A 393 7.25 -11.93 -12.36
CA VAL A 393 7.35 -13.39 -12.37
C VAL A 393 8.80 -13.87 -12.29
N THR A 394 9.77 -13.05 -12.76
CA THR A 394 11.21 -13.32 -12.59
C THR A 394 11.59 -13.27 -11.11
N ILE A 395 11.17 -12.24 -10.38
CA ILE A 395 11.44 -12.11 -8.95
C ILE A 395 10.85 -13.29 -8.17
N ASN A 396 9.60 -13.67 -8.47
CA ASN A 396 8.96 -14.83 -7.86
C ASN A 396 9.68 -16.14 -8.20
N TRP A 397 10.15 -16.31 -9.44
CA TRP A 397 10.94 -17.47 -9.83
C TRP A 397 12.19 -17.66 -8.96
N PHE A 398 12.92 -16.57 -8.69
CA PHE A 398 14.10 -16.60 -7.81
C PHE A 398 13.71 -16.82 -6.34
N LYS A 399 12.68 -16.14 -5.83
CA LYS A 399 12.18 -16.30 -4.44
C LYS A 399 11.77 -17.75 -4.16
N ASP A 400 10.98 -18.35 -5.04
CA ASP A 400 10.41 -19.67 -4.84
C ASP A 400 11.45 -20.80 -4.92
N ARG A 401 12.63 -20.49 -5.49
CA ARG A 401 13.76 -21.42 -5.63
C ARG A 401 14.91 -21.08 -4.69
N LYS A 402 14.75 -20.10 -3.80
CA LYS A 402 15.66 -19.83 -2.69
C LYS A 402 15.36 -20.80 -1.54
N ILE A 403 16.27 -21.72 -1.27
CA ILE A 403 16.14 -22.68 -0.16
C ILE A 403 16.76 -22.10 1.10
N SER A 404 17.93 -21.49 0.96
CA SER A 404 18.67 -20.79 2.03
C SER A 404 19.43 -19.60 1.45
N ASP A 405 20.08 -18.79 2.29
CA ASP A 405 20.97 -17.73 1.80
C ASP A 405 22.22 -18.26 1.09
N ARG A 406 22.55 -19.54 1.25
CA ARG A 406 23.65 -20.20 0.53
C ARG A 406 23.18 -20.91 -0.73
N ASP A 407 21.92 -21.36 -0.73
CA ASP A 407 21.29 -22.15 -1.80
C ASP A 407 20.32 -21.28 -2.61
N LYS A 408 20.88 -20.36 -3.41
CA LYS A 408 20.17 -19.51 -4.36
C LYS A 408 20.44 -19.98 -5.79
N GLN A 409 19.48 -19.72 -6.67
CA GLN A 409 19.64 -19.95 -8.11
C GLN A 409 20.52 -18.87 -8.77
N ASP A 410 20.89 -19.11 -10.01
CA ASP A 410 21.73 -18.21 -10.81
C ASP A 410 21.06 -17.87 -12.16
N TRP A 411 21.56 -16.82 -12.81
CA TRP A 411 21.01 -16.33 -14.07
C TRP A 411 21.27 -17.23 -15.28
N CYS A 412 22.29 -18.09 -15.25
CA CYS A 412 22.48 -19.10 -16.29
C CYS A 412 21.40 -20.18 -16.18
N THR A 413 21.08 -20.65 -14.97
CA THR A 413 19.97 -21.59 -14.77
C THR A 413 18.65 -20.99 -15.23
N TYR A 414 18.42 -19.72 -14.91
CA TYR A 414 17.25 -18.99 -15.38
C TYR A 414 17.18 -18.92 -16.93
N TRP A 415 18.18 -18.38 -17.60
CA TRP A 415 18.16 -18.15 -19.06
C TRP A 415 18.45 -19.40 -19.88
N ASP A 416 19.57 -20.06 -19.60
CA ASP A 416 20.14 -21.10 -20.45
C ASP A 416 19.47 -22.47 -20.25
N THR A 417 18.77 -22.66 -19.12
CA THR A 417 18.02 -23.89 -18.82
C THR A 417 16.51 -23.66 -18.85
N ASP A 418 15.99 -22.87 -17.91
CA ASP A 418 14.56 -22.75 -17.69
C ASP A 418 13.85 -21.97 -18.80
N PHE A 419 14.38 -20.80 -19.18
CA PHE A 419 13.80 -19.97 -20.23
C PHE A 419 13.97 -20.61 -21.61
N LYS A 420 15.15 -21.17 -21.89
CA LYS A 420 15.44 -21.92 -23.11
C LYS A 420 14.45 -23.06 -23.34
N LYS A 421 14.15 -23.86 -22.31
CA LYS A 421 13.17 -24.95 -22.38
C LYS A 421 11.78 -24.45 -22.81
N ARG A 422 11.36 -23.28 -22.31
CA ARG A 422 10.05 -22.69 -22.63
C ARG A 422 9.95 -22.26 -24.09
N LEU A 423 11.04 -21.74 -24.65
CA LEU A 423 11.15 -21.46 -26.07
C LEU A 423 10.97 -22.74 -26.88
N MET A 424 11.72 -23.81 -26.58
CA MET A 424 11.59 -25.09 -27.28
C MET A 424 10.15 -25.63 -27.27
N GLU A 425 9.51 -25.64 -26.10
CA GLU A 425 8.13 -26.12 -25.94
C GLU A 425 7.14 -25.29 -26.77
N LEU A 426 7.24 -23.96 -26.70
CA LEU A 426 6.39 -23.05 -27.47
C LEU A 426 6.60 -23.25 -28.98
N SER A 427 7.86 -23.27 -29.45
CA SER A 427 8.21 -23.48 -30.86
C SER A 427 7.66 -24.79 -31.42
N LYS A 428 7.74 -25.87 -30.62
CA LYS A 428 7.21 -27.18 -30.99
C LYS A 428 5.70 -27.14 -31.24
N ASP A 429 4.94 -26.55 -30.32
CA ASP A 429 3.48 -26.55 -30.39
C ASP A 429 2.94 -25.57 -31.44
N MET A 430 3.62 -24.44 -31.65
CA MET A 430 3.27 -23.49 -32.72
C MET A 430 3.37 -24.08 -34.13
N THR A 431 4.25 -25.07 -34.33
CA THR A 431 4.45 -25.77 -35.63
C THR A 431 3.71 -27.09 -35.74
N ASN A 432 2.84 -27.41 -34.78
CA ASN A 432 2.04 -28.62 -34.81
C ASN A 432 0.76 -28.40 -35.64
N ASN A 433 0.80 -28.83 -36.90
CA ASN A 433 -0.30 -28.63 -37.87
C ASN A 433 -1.52 -29.55 -37.64
N SER A 434 -1.52 -30.40 -36.62
CA SER A 434 -2.64 -31.31 -36.32
C SER A 434 -3.91 -30.60 -35.85
N LYS A 435 -3.83 -29.32 -35.48
CA LYS A 435 -4.95 -28.48 -35.05
C LYS A 435 -5.21 -27.34 -36.04
N THR A 436 -6.42 -27.27 -36.56
CA THR A 436 -6.89 -26.16 -37.41
C THR A 436 -7.42 -25.03 -36.53
N MET A 437 -6.76 -23.86 -36.55
CA MET A 437 -7.26 -22.64 -35.87
C MET A 437 -8.22 -21.84 -36.75
N GLY A 438 -8.81 -22.50 -37.77
CA GLY A 438 -9.60 -21.86 -38.82
C GLY A 438 -10.73 -21.01 -38.26
N ASP A 439 -11.45 -21.51 -37.25
CA ASP A 439 -12.59 -20.81 -36.66
C ASP A 439 -12.19 -19.53 -35.91
N VAL A 440 -11.10 -19.55 -35.14
CA VAL A 440 -10.59 -18.38 -34.42
C VAL A 440 -10.04 -17.32 -35.38
N CYS A 441 -9.42 -17.75 -36.47
CA CYS A 441 -8.84 -16.89 -37.50
C CYS A 441 -9.83 -16.41 -38.57
N LYS A 442 -11.12 -16.77 -38.49
CA LYS A 442 -12.15 -16.29 -39.43
C LYS A 442 -12.21 -14.76 -39.43
N GLY A 443 -12.41 -14.16 -40.61
CA GLY A 443 -12.54 -12.71 -40.78
C GLY A 443 -11.24 -11.91 -40.84
N ILE A 444 -10.07 -12.48 -40.50
CA ILE A 444 -8.78 -11.76 -40.64
C ILE A 444 -8.51 -11.38 -42.10
N LYS A 445 -8.98 -12.23 -43.03
CA LYS A 445 -8.87 -12.05 -44.48
C LYS A 445 -9.77 -10.94 -45.06
N GLU A 446 -10.71 -10.40 -44.29
CA GLU A 446 -11.70 -9.43 -44.78
C GLU A 446 -11.15 -7.99 -44.67
N GLY A 447 -11.30 -7.18 -45.73
CA GLY A 447 -10.80 -5.79 -45.82
C GLY A 447 -9.73 -5.55 -46.90
N SER A 448 -8.94 -4.47 -46.79
CA SER A 448 -7.85 -4.11 -47.73
C SER A 448 -6.59 -4.98 -47.57
N SER A 449 -6.78 -6.28 -47.34
CA SER A 449 -5.69 -7.24 -47.15
C SER A 449 -4.85 -7.35 -48.43
N THR A 450 -3.54 -7.14 -48.30
CA THR A 450 -2.60 -7.26 -49.43
C THR A 450 -2.14 -8.70 -49.67
N ASN A 451 -2.29 -9.60 -48.67
CA ASN A 451 -1.98 -11.02 -48.79
C ASN A 451 -2.78 -11.89 -47.80
N PRO A 452 -4.03 -12.27 -48.12
CA PRO A 452 -4.92 -12.99 -47.19
C PRO A 452 -4.37 -14.35 -46.74
N GLN A 453 -3.55 -14.99 -47.59
CA GLN A 453 -2.96 -16.30 -47.28
C GLN A 453 -1.84 -16.18 -46.25
N ALA A 454 -0.99 -15.16 -46.36
CA ALA A 454 0.05 -14.87 -45.39
C ALA A 454 -0.58 -14.47 -44.04
N GLU A 455 -1.60 -13.62 -44.05
CA GLU A 455 -2.31 -13.20 -42.84
C GLU A 455 -2.97 -14.39 -42.12
N GLU A 456 -3.60 -15.32 -42.85
CA GLU A 456 -4.16 -16.53 -42.26
C GLU A 456 -3.10 -17.43 -41.65
N LYS A 457 -1.99 -17.70 -42.36
CA LYS A 457 -0.88 -18.51 -41.83
C LYS A 457 -0.29 -17.88 -40.56
N ALA A 458 -0.10 -16.56 -40.56
CA ALA A 458 0.37 -15.81 -39.40
C ALA A 458 -0.61 -15.92 -38.22
N CYS A 459 -1.90 -15.78 -38.47
CA CYS A 459 -2.91 -15.96 -37.43
C CYS A 459 -2.84 -17.34 -36.81
N GLN A 460 -2.85 -18.39 -37.64
CA GLN A 460 -2.81 -19.76 -37.12
C GLN A 460 -1.55 -20.01 -36.29
N PHE A 461 -0.41 -19.46 -36.70
CA PHE A 461 0.84 -19.57 -35.98
C PHE A 461 0.78 -18.87 -34.60
N ILE A 462 0.32 -17.62 -34.56
CA ILE A 462 0.17 -16.86 -33.31
C ILE A 462 -0.87 -17.49 -32.37
N VAL A 463 -2.02 -17.88 -32.91
CA VAL A 463 -3.13 -18.45 -32.14
C VAL A 463 -2.76 -19.81 -31.55
N ARG A 464 -1.96 -20.65 -32.23
CA ARG A 464 -1.40 -21.88 -31.62
C ARG A 464 -0.50 -21.56 -30.43
N GLY A 465 0.28 -20.48 -30.51
CA GLY A 465 1.08 -19.99 -29.39
C GLY A 465 0.23 -19.58 -28.19
N LEU A 466 -0.85 -18.82 -28.43
CA LEU A 466 -1.81 -18.42 -27.39
C LEU A 466 -2.55 -19.61 -26.78
N GLU A 467 -2.98 -20.56 -27.61
CA GLU A 467 -3.61 -21.80 -27.14
C GLU A 467 -2.67 -22.57 -26.21
N HIS A 468 -1.40 -22.71 -26.60
CA HIS A 468 -0.38 -23.33 -25.76
C HIS A 468 -0.25 -22.64 -24.41
N ILE A 469 -0.10 -21.31 -24.42
CA ILE A 469 0.05 -20.47 -23.23
C ILE A 469 -1.13 -20.65 -22.26
N TYR A 470 -2.36 -20.63 -22.76
CA TYR A 470 -3.55 -20.74 -21.91
C TYR A 470 -3.85 -22.16 -21.43
N LYS A 471 -3.38 -23.19 -22.13
CA LYS A 471 -3.54 -24.59 -21.72
C LYS A 471 -2.53 -25.06 -20.69
N ILE A 472 -1.61 -24.20 -20.26
CA ILE A 472 -0.67 -24.48 -19.17
C ILE A 472 -1.46 -24.64 -17.87
N ASN A 473 -1.25 -25.77 -17.20
CA ASN A 473 -1.97 -26.12 -15.97
C ASN A 473 -1.05 -26.02 -14.77
N LYS A 474 -1.64 -25.66 -13.62
CA LYS A 474 -1.00 -25.76 -12.32
C LYS A 474 -0.65 -27.22 -12.04
N CYS A 475 0.63 -27.45 -11.74
CA CYS A 475 1.07 -28.75 -11.26
C CYS A 475 0.35 -29.10 -9.96
N LYS A 476 -0.11 -30.34 -9.82
CA LYS A 476 -0.71 -30.83 -8.58
C LYS A 476 0.34 -30.80 -7.46
N VAL A 477 0.05 -30.10 -6.38
CA VAL A 477 0.90 -30.12 -5.18
C VAL A 477 0.70 -31.46 -4.47
N THR A 478 1.80 -32.20 -4.29
CA THR A 478 1.82 -33.50 -3.58
C THR A 478 2.45 -33.40 -2.20
N GLU A 479 2.81 -32.19 -1.76
CA GLU A 479 3.36 -31.94 -0.43
C GLU A 479 2.34 -32.35 0.64
N LYS A 480 2.82 -33.06 1.65
CA LYS A 480 2.00 -33.59 2.76
C LYS A 480 2.27 -32.86 4.07
N ASP A 481 3.41 -32.18 4.17
CA ASP A 481 3.77 -31.38 5.34
C ASP A 481 2.86 -30.13 5.40
N PRO A 482 1.96 -30.03 6.40
CA PRO A 482 1.02 -28.90 6.50
C PRO A 482 1.71 -27.54 6.53
N THR A 483 2.95 -27.47 7.03
CA THR A 483 3.72 -26.24 7.11
C THR A 483 4.30 -25.78 5.76
N LYS A 484 4.31 -26.65 4.75
CA LYS A 484 4.86 -26.39 3.41
C LYS A 484 3.82 -26.36 2.31
N ILE A 485 2.63 -26.92 2.53
CA ILE A 485 1.54 -26.96 1.54
C ILE A 485 1.26 -25.56 0.98
N GLU A 486 1.11 -24.54 1.84
CA GLU A 486 0.82 -23.18 1.38
C GLU A 486 1.94 -22.60 0.51
N LYS A 487 3.20 -22.84 0.90
CA LYS A 487 4.38 -22.39 0.14
C LYS A 487 4.45 -23.07 -1.23
N GLU A 488 4.23 -24.37 -1.30
CA GLU A 488 4.25 -25.12 -2.56
C GLU A 488 3.04 -24.82 -3.45
N GLU A 489 1.86 -24.56 -2.87
CA GLU A 489 0.70 -24.05 -3.61
C GLU A 489 0.97 -22.68 -4.22
N LYS A 490 1.54 -21.75 -3.43
CA LYS A 490 1.94 -20.41 -3.92
C LYS A 490 2.95 -20.53 -5.06
N LYS A 491 3.97 -21.36 -4.90
CA LYS A 491 4.97 -21.65 -5.94
C LYS A 491 4.37 -22.28 -7.18
N ALA A 492 3.39 -23.17 -7.05
CA ALA A 492 2.72 -23.78 -8.19
C ALA A 492 1.95 -22.73 -9.01
N VAL A 493 1.25 -21.80 -8.36
CA VAL A 493 0.59 -20.67 -9.01
C VAL A 493 1.60 -19.76 -9.69
N HIS A 494 2.68 -19.37 -9.00
CA HIS A 494 3.74 -18.55 -9.57
C HIS A 494 4.41 -19.19 -10.79
N ASN A 495 4.59 -20.52 -10.81
CA ASN A 495 5.14 -21.21 -11.96
C ASN A 495 4.24 -21.09 -13.20
N VAL A 496 2.91 -21.22 -13.06
CA VAL A 496 1.98 -21.02 -14.19
C VAL A 496 2.07 -19.58 -14.71
N GLN A 497 2.09 -18.60 -13.81
CA GLN A 497 2.24 -17.19 -14.15
C GLN A 497 3.56 -16.93 -14.90
N PHE A 498 4.66 -17.51 -14.41
CA PHE A 498 5.97 -17.43 -15.04
C PHE A 498 5.95 -18.02 -16.45
N GLU A 499 5.39 -19.22 -16.61
CA GLU A 499 5.21 -19.87 -17.90
C GLU A 499 4.46 -18.98 -18.91
N GLN A 500 3.30 -18.47 -18.51
CA GLN A 500 2.43 -17.69 -19.39
C GLN A 500 3.08 -16.38 -19.84
N VAL A 501 3.63 -15.63 -18.90
CA VAL A 501 4.25 -14.33 -19.18
C VAL A 501 5.51 -14.49 -20.03
N MET A 502 6.37 -15.45 -19.72
CA MET A 502 7.62 -15.63 -20.47
C MET A 502 7.39 -16.22 -21.86
N LYS A 503 6.45 -17.16 -22.01
CA LYS A 503 6.02 -17.62 -23.34
C LYS A 503 5.33 -16.52 -24.13
N CYS A 504 4.62 -15.60 -23.49
CA CYS A 504 4.05 -14.42 -24.15
C CYS A 504 5.12 -13.49 -24.72
N ILE A 505 6.23 -13.27 -24.00
CA ILE A 505 7.39 -12.51 -24.51
C ILE A 505 7.96 -13.19 -25.75
N LEU A 506 8.17 -14.51 -25.69
CA LEU A 506 8.68 -15.28 -26.83
C LEU A 506 7.73 -15.24 -28.04
N LEU A 507 6.43 -15.31 -27.80
CA LEU A 507 5.41 -15.18 -28.85
C LEU A 507 5.42 -13.79 -29.50
N ASN A 508 5.60 -12.74 -28.69
CA ASN A 508 5.78 -11.38 -29.18
C ASN A 508 7.06 -11.23 -30.02
N GLU A 509 8.13 -11.94 -29.68
CA GLU A 509 9.34 -11.98 -30.51
C GLU A 509 9.12 -12.72 -31.84
N TYR A 510 8.43 -13.86 -31.82
CA TYR A 510 8.01 -14.50 -33.07
C TYR A 510 7.18 -13.55 -33.94
N ALA A 511 6.22 -12.83 -33.36
CA ALA A 511 5.41 -11.85 -34.08
C ALA A 511 6.29 -10.74 -34.70
N ASN A 512 7.28 -10.21 -33.96
CA ASN A 512 8.24 -9.25 -34.51
C ASN A 512 8.98 -9.82 -35.73
N LYS A 513 9.43 -11.08 -35.64
CA LYS A 513 10.15 -11.75 -36.73
C LYS A 513 9.28 -11.98 -37.95
N ILE A 514 7.99 -12.29 -37.77
CA ILE A 514 7.01 -12.39 -38.87
C ILE A 514 6.93 -11.04 -39.59
N THR A 515 6.67 -9.95 -38.88
CA THR A 515 6.55 -8.61 -39.49
C THR A 515 7.84 -8.17 -40.20
N GLN A 516 9.01 -8.52 -39.64
CA GLN A 516 10.31 -8.21 -40.26
C GLN A 516 10.55 -8.99 -41.57
N LYS A 517 10.12 -10.24 -41.64
CA LYS A 517 10.39 -11.14 -42.78
C LYS A 517 9.26 -11.20 -43.79
N CYS A 518 8.06 -10.80 -43.39
CA CYS A 518 6.85 -10.81 -44.19
C CYS A 518 6.13 -9.45 -44.05
N PRO A 519 6.60 -8.39 -44.73
CA PRO A 519 6.01 -7.05 -44.63
C PRO A 519 4.54 -6.96 -45.07
N ALA A 520 4.04 -7.98 -45.80
CA ALA A 520 2.63 -8.09 -46.17
C ALA A 520 1.72 -8.33 -44.95
N VAL A 521 2.25 -8.89 -43.85
CA VAL A 521 1.52 -9.02 -42.58
C VAL A 521 1.81 -7.79 -41.73
N GLN A 522 0.91 -6.84 -41.80
CA GLN A 522 1.02 -5.58 -41.09
C GLN A 522 0.72 -5.74 -39.59
N GLU A 523 1.15 -4.75 -38.82
CA GLU A 523 1.15 -4.80 -37.36
C GLU A 523 -0.25 -4.63 -36.74
N ASP A 524 -1.16 -3.95 -37.42
CA ASP A 524 -2.59 -3.93 -37.09
C ASP A 524 -3.19 -5.34 -37.19
N LYS A 525 -2.83 -6.10 -38.22
CA LYS A 525 -3.25 -7.50 -38.38
C LYS A 525 -2.64 -8.41 -37.33
N ILE A 526 -1.36 -8.24 -36.97
CA ILE A 526 -0.77 -8.95 -35.83
C ILE A 526 -1.55 -8.64 -34.54
N SER A 527 -1.90 -7.37 -34.30
CA SER A 527 -2.66 -6.98 -33.12
C SER A 527 -4.04 -7.65 -33.08
N GLU A 528 -4.75 -7.67 -34.21
CA GLU A 528 -6.03 -8.38 -34.38
C GLU A 528 -5.90 -9.91 -34.10
N MET A 529 -4.79 -10.54 -34.50
CA MET A 529 -4.53 -11.96 -34.23
C MET A 529 -4.39 -12.26 -32.73
N PHE A 530 -3.70 -11.38 -31.99
CA PHE A 530 -3.59 -11.50 -30.54
C PHE A 530 -4.96 -11.29 -29.86
N GLU A 531 -5.72 -10.27 -30.28
CA GLU A 531 -7.08 -10.03 -29.76
C GLU A 531 -8.01 -11.23 -29.95
N LYS A 532 -8.04 -11.81 -31.16
CA LYS A 532 -8.83 -13.01 -31.46
C LYS A 532 -8.41 -14.22 -30.62
N GLY A 533 -7.11 -14.45 -30.46
CA GLY A 533 -6.65 -15.55 -29.59
C GLY A 533 -6.94 -15.30 -28.11
N ASN A 534 -6.83 -14.05 -27.63
CA ASN A 534 -7.17 -13.67 -26.26
C ASN A 534 -8.67 -13.81 -25.97
N ALA A 535 -9.54 -13.64 -26.97
CA ALA A 535 -10.98 -13.91 -26.82
C ALA A 535 -11.27 -15.38 -26.45
N MET A 536 -10.37 -16.31 -26.80
CA MET A 536 -10.48 -17.73 -26.46
C MET A 536 -9.89 -18.07 -25.08
N MET A 537 -9.34 -17.09 -24.35
CA MET A 537 -8.67 -17.32 -23.07
C MET A 537 -9.58 -18.02 -22.06
N VAL A 538 -10.86 -17.65 -21.96
CA VAL A 538 -11.81 -18.28 -21.03
C VAL A 538 -12.04 -19.76 -21.34
N GLU A 539 -12.01 -20.13 -22.63
CA GLU A 539 -12.19 -21.52 -23.08
C GLU A 539 -10.92 -22.34 -22.88
N TRP A 540 -9.76 -21.77 -23.22
CA TRP A 540 -8.48 -22.49 -23.16
C TRP A 540 -7.87 -22.52 -21.77
N CYS A 541 -8.16 -21.54 -20.93
CA CYS A 541 -7.70 -21.48 -19.56
C CYS A 541 -8.40 -22.56 -18.72
N LYS A 542 -7.63 -23.59 -18.37
CA LYS A 542 -8.14 -24.73 -17.61
C LYS A 542 -8.18 -24.48 -16.10
N ASP A 543 -7.29 -23.63 -15.60
CA ASP A 543 -7.26 -23.26 -14.18
C ASP A 543 -8.28 -22.14 -13.92
N LYS A 544 -9.44 -22.54 -13.38
CA LYS A 544 -10.42 -21.60 -12.86
C LYS A 544 -10.01 -21.21 -11.45
N GLY A 545 -9.78 -19.93 -11.22
CA GLY A 545 -9.53 -19.39 -9.90
C GLY A 545 -10.71 -19.59 -8.95
N PRO A 546 -10.54 -19.26 -7.66
CA PRO A 546 -11.54 -19.48 -6.60
C PRO A 546 -12.90 -18.80 -6.86
N ASN A 547 -12.96 -17.84 -7.78
CA ASN A 547 -14.18 -17.10 -8.15
C ASN A 547 -14.77 -17.50 -9.52
N GLY A 548 -14.34 -18.63 -10.11
CA GLY A 548 -14.81 -19.07 -11.43
C GLY A 548 -14.30 -18.24 -12.62
N LYS A 549 -13.42 -17.25 -12.37
CA LYS A 549 -12.67 -16.51 -13.40
C LYS A 549 -11.37 -17.24 -13.71
N SER A 550 -10.92 -17.19 -14.97
CA SER A 550 -9.62 -17.71 -15.41
C SER A 550 -8.49 -17.05 -14.61
N ASP A 551 -7.61 -17.84 -13.96
CA ASP A 551 -6.37 -17.33 -13.35
C ASP A 551 -5.28 -17.03 -14.41
N CYS A 552 -5.56 -17.32 -15.69
CA CYS A 552 -4.64 -17.03 -16.77
C CYS A 552 -4.43 -15.53 -16.98
N VAL A 553 -3.19 -15.17 -17.28
CA VAL A 553 -2.77 -13.80 -17.58
C VAL A 553 -2.90 -13.55 -19.09
N PRO A 554 -3.60 -12.49 -19.54
CA PRO A 554 -3.78 -12.23 -20.97
C PRO A 554 -2.45 -12.01 -21.67
N CYS A 555 -2.24 -12.59 -22.86
CA CYS A 555 -1.01 -12.37 -23.63
C CYS A 555 -1.29 -11.35 -24.72
N GLU A 556 -0.95 -10.10 -24.45
CA GLU A 556 -1.22 -9.01 -25.39
C GLU A 556 -0.03 -8.77 -26.32
N ARG A 557 -0.32 -8.22 -27.50
CA ARG A 557 0.70 -7.75 -28.42
C ARG A 557 1.39 -6.54 -27.80
N ASP A 558 2.67 -6.67 -27.47
CA ASP A 558 3.51 -5.61 -26.93
C ASP A 558 4.77 -5.48 -27.79
N LYS A 559 5.01 -4.30 -28.35
CA LYS A 559 6.22 -3.97 -29.13
C LYS A 559 7.34 -3.37 -28.26
N ASN A 560 6.97 -2.87 -27.09
CA ASN A 560 7.82 -2.06 -26.23
C ASN A 560 8.58 -2.90 -25.20
N TYR A 561 8.34 -4.21 -25.11
CA TYR A 561 9.11 -5.09 -24.23
C TYR A 561 10.61 -5.13 -24.59
N LYS A 562 11.02 -4.62 -25.76
CA LYS A 562 12.42 -4.54 -26.19
C LYS A 562 13.28 -3.68 -25.26
N ASP A 563 12.69 -2.66 -24.65
CA ASP A 563 13.37 -1.79 -23.67
C ASP A 563 13.27 -2.34 -22.23
N CYS A 564 12.75 -3.56 -22.08
CA CYS A 564 12.53 -4.15 -20.78
C CYS A 564 13.84 -4.54 -20.10
N THR A 565 14.04 -4.02 -18.89
CA THR A 565 15.10 -4.44 -18.00
C THR A 565 14.50 -5.22 -16.83
N LEU A 566 14.95 -6.46 -16.64
CA LEU A 566 14.64 -7.27 -15.46
C LEU A 566 15.52 -6.83 -14.29
N ASN A 567 14.88 -6.49 -13.17
CA ASN A 567 15.55 -6.01 -11.97
C ASN A 567 15.25 -6.93 -10.78
N VAL A 568 16.16 -7.87 -10.53
CA VAL A 568 16.09 -8.79 -9.39
C VAL A 568 17.18 -8.43 -8.39
N ASP A 569 16.78 -8.27 -7.13
CA ASP A 569 17.68 -8.03 -6.01
C ASP A 569 18.82 -9.05 -5.98
N ASN A 570 20.05 -8.56 -5.76
CA ASN A 570 21.24 -9.37 -5.66
C ASN A 570 21.18 -10.38 -4.50
N ASP A 571 20.36 -10.13 -3.48
CA ASP A 571 20.15 -11.02 -2.35
C ASP A 571 19.30 -12.26 -2.69
N LEU A 572 18.71 -12.33 -3.89
CA LEU A 572 17.89 -13.45 -4.33
C LEU A 572 18.62 -14.46 -5.23
N TRP A 573 19.83 -14.16 -5.71
CA TRP A 573 20.54 -15.02 -6.67
C TRP A 573 22.05 -15.09 -6.38
N ASN A 574 22.70 -16.14 -6.88
CA ASN A 574 24.13 -16.39 -6.72
C ASN A 574 24.92 -15.99 -7.97
N LYS A 575 26.10 -15.40 -7.77
CA LYS A 575 27.05 -15.15 -8.86
C LYS A 575 27.64 -16.46 -9.36
N LYS A 576 27.73 -16.64 -10.68
CA LYS A 576 28.30 -17.86 -11.28
C LYS A 576 28.96 -17.60 -12.63
N GLN A 577 29.92 -18.45 -12.97
CA GLN A 577 30.55 -18.48 -14.29
C GLN A 577 30.50 -19.92 -14.82
N ILE A 578 30.11 -20.10 -16.08
CA ILE A 578 30.02 -21.40 -16.74
C ILE A 578 30.77 -21.28 -18.06
N ASN A 579 31.78 -22.14 -18.29
CA ASN A 579 32.56 -22.17 -19.53
C ASN A 579 33.10 -20.81 -19.98
N GLY A 580 33.58 -19.99 -19.02
CA GLY A 580 34.07 -18.64 -19.28
C GLY A 580 32.98 -17.57 -19.35
N LYS A 581 31.71 -17.92 -19.58
CA LYS A 581 30.56 -16.99 -19.60
C LYS A 581 30.14 -16.61 -18.18
N VAL A 582 30.11 -15.32 -17.89
CA VAL A 582 29.60 -14.78 -16.61
C VAL A 582 28.08 -14.74 -16.67
N CYS A 583 27.40 -15.40 -15.73
CA CYS A 583 25.94 -15.55 -15.78
C CYS A 583 25.21 -14.21 -15.62
N GLU A 584 25.85 -13.23 -14.97
CA GLU A 584 25.27 -11.93 -14.69
C GLU A 584 25.43 -10.92 -15.83
N GLU A 585 26.20 -11.27 -16.86
CA GLU A 585 26.41 -10.42 -18.02
C GLU A 585 25.10 -10.24 -18.78
N ASP A 586 24.65 -8.98 -18.87
CA ASP A 586 23.38 -8.57 -19.47
C ASP A 586 22.15 -9.32 -18.94
N LYS A 587 22.23 -9.88 -17.73
CA LYS A 587 21.17 -10.70 -17.11
C LYS A 587 19.79 -10.05 -17.14
N GLY A 588 19.75 -8.72 -17.03
CA GLY A 588 18.54 -7.93 -16.98
C GLY A 588 18.06 -7.49 -18.36
N ASN A 589 18.91 -7.52 -19.38
CA ASN A 589 18.52 -7.08 -20.72
C ASN A 589 17.67 -8.17 -21.39
N LEU A 590 16.35 -8.05 -21.24
CA LEU A 590 15.39 -9.05 -21.72
C LEU A 590 15.54 -9.29 -23.22
N MET A 591 15.60 -8.22 -24.01
CA MET A 591 15.67 -8.32 -25.47
C MET A 591 16.93 -9.04 -25.92
N LYS A 592 18.10 -8.62 -25.42
CA LYS A 592 19.38 -9.24 -25.78
C LYS A 592 19.39 -10.73 -25.44
N LYS A 593 18.90 -11.11 -24.25
CA LYS A 593 18.83 -12.52 -23.84
C LYS A 593 17.84 -13.33 -24.67
N VAL A 594 16.69 -12.76 -25.00
CA VAL A 594 15.73 -13.41 -25.91
C VAL A 594 16.38 -13.63 -27.28
N GLU A 595 17.01 -12.61 -27.88
CA GLU A 595 17.69 -12.74 -29.17
C GLU A 595 18.79 -13.81 -29.17
N GLU A 596 19.62 -13.86 -28.11
CA GLU A 596 20.64 -14.91 -27.91
C GLU A 596 20.01 -16.32 -27.92
N LEU A 597 18.84 -16.49 -27.30
CA LEU A 597 18.15 -17.79 -27.27
C LEU A 597 17.62 -18.23 -28.65
N PHE A 598 17.20 -17.28 -29.49
CA PHE A 598 16.74 -17.58 -30.86
C PHE A 598 17.87 -17.96 -31.82
N GLN A 599 19.13 -17.69 -31.46
CA GLN A 599 20.31 -18.11 -32.23
C GLN A 599 20.74 -19.55 -31.91
N ASN A 600 19.99 -20.26 -31.06
CA ASN A 600 20.28 -21.65 -30.72
C ASN A 600 19.94 -22.61 -31.88
N ASN A 601 20.80 -23.59 -32.14
CA ASN A 601 20.61 -24.61 -33.19
C ASN A 601 19.65 -25.75 -32.75
N ASP A 602 18.57 -25.42 -32.04
CA ASP A 602 17.55 -26.41 -31.67
C ASP A 602 16.58 -26.62 -32.83
N ALA A 603 16.32 -27.89 -33.16
CA ALA A 603 15.49 -28.26 -34.30
C ALA A 603 14.04 -27.72 -34.22
N ASN A 604 13.45 -27.60 -33.02
CA ASN A 604 12.10 -27.04 -32.89
C ASN A 604 12.11 -25.53 -33.09
N ILE A 605 13.13 -24.85 -32.56
CA ILE A 605 13.30 -23.41 -32.72
C ILE A 605 13.53 -23.07 -34.19
N GLU A 606 14.45 -23.76 -34.86
CA GLU A 606 14.73 -23.62 -36.29
C GLU A 606 13.48 -23.88 -37.14
N LYS A 607 12.72 -24.94 -36.85
CA LYS A 607 11.47 -25.25 -37.54
C LYS A 607 10.43 -24.14 -37.38
N ALA A 608 10.25 -23.62 -36.16
CA ALA A 608 9.31 -22.53 -35.91
C ALA A 608 9.74 -21.21 -36.55
N MET A 609 11.04 -20.92 -36.53
CA MET A 609 11.63 -19.79 -37.24
C MET A 609 11.40 -19.89 -38.74
N LYS A 610 11.67 -21.06 -39.34
CA LYS A 610 11.40 -21.31 -40.75
C LYS A 610 9.91 -21.18 -41.07
N ALA A 611 9.03 -21.75 -40.24
CA ALA A 611 7.59 -21.62 -40.42
C ALA A 611 7.14 -20.15 -40.37
N ALA A 612 7.72 -19.33 -39.49
CA ALA A 612 7.45 -17.90 -39.40
C ALA A 612 7.97 -17.13 -40.62
N THR A 613 9.14 -17.49 -41.17
CA THR A 613 9.69 -16.85 -42.38
C THR A 613 8.98 -17.28 -43.66
N ASP A 614 8.49 -18.52 -43.72
CA ASP A 614 7.81 -19.10 -44.89
C ASP A 614 6.31 -18.71 -44.96
N ILE A 615 5.84 -17.80 -44.09
CA ILE A 615 4.46 -17.28 -44.12
C ILE A 615 4.18 -16.59 -45.45
N CYS A 616 5.12 -15.77 -45.92
CA CYS A 616 5.00 -14.98 -47.15
C CYS A 616 5.38 -15.75 -48.42
N THR A 617 5.98 -16.94 -48.32
CA THR A 617 6.31 -17.71 -49.52
C THR A 617 5.07 -18.41 -50.06
N THR A 618 4.77 -18.14 -51.34
CA THR A 618 3.80 -18.92 -52.11
C THR A 618 4.30 -20.37 -52.20
N PRO A 619 3.43 -21.38 -52.03
CA PRO A 619 3.81 -22.75 -52.37
C PRO A 619 4.34 -22.78 -53.81
N PRO A 620 5.39 -23.55 -54.14
CA PRO A 620 5.76 -23.78 -55.52
C PRO A 620 4.51 -24.25 -56.25
N SER A 621 4.12 -23.52 -57.31
CA SER A 621 2.94 -23.85 -58.08
C SER A 621 3.01 -25.31 -58.49
N LEU A 622 1.94 -26.07 -58.23
CA LEU A 622 1.65 -27.24 -59.04
C LEU A 622 1.59 -26.71 -60.48
N GLN A 623 2.62 -27.03 -61.26
CA GLN A 623 2.68 -26.69 -62.67
C GLN A 623 1.34 -27.07 -63.32
N PRO A 624 0.70 -26.18 -64.09
CA PRO A 624 -0.47 -26.57 -64.86
C PRO A 624 -0.07 -27.72 -65.79
N ARG A 625 -0.72 -28.89 -65.61
CA ARG A 625 -0.70 -29.94 -66.62
C ARG A 625 -1.08 -29.32 -67.95
N ALA A 626 -0.23 -29.52 -68.95
CA ALA A 626 -0.49 -29.14 -70.33
C ALA A 626 -1.88 -29.65 -70.74
N ARG A 627 -2.72 -28.71 -71.15
CA ARG A 627 -4.06 -28.98 -71.68
C ARG A 627 -3.88 -29.37 -73.15
N SER A 628 -4.22 -30.60 -73.50
CA SER A 628 -4.37 -31.03 -74.89
C SER A 628 -5.53 -30.29 -75.52
N GLU A 629 -5.30 -29.77 -76.72
CA GLU A 629 -6.30 -29.20 -77.62
C GLU A 629 -7.36 -30.26 -78.00
N GLY A 630 -8.62 -29.83 -78.07
CA GLY A 630 -9.73 -30.65 -78.55
C GLY A 630 -11.03 -30.36 -77.82
N ASP A 631 -11.76 -29.36 -78.32
CA ASP A 631 -13.20 -29.45 -78.65
C ASP A 631 -13.96 -28.14 -78.41
N GLN A 632 -14.75 -27.81 -79.44
CA GLN A 632 -15.42 -26.53 -79.68
C GLN A 632 -16.71 -26.33 -78.86
N GLU A 633 -17.09 -25.05 -78.83
CA GLU A 633 -18.25 -24.36 -78.26
C GLU A 633 -19.64 -24.97 -78.54
N PRO A 634 -20.69 -24.54 -77.81
CA PRO A 634 -21.61 -23.60 -78.48
C PRO A 634 -22.10 -22.41 -77.65
N ALA A 635 -22.40 -21.35 -78.42
CA ALA A 635 -22.70 -19.97 -78.08
C ALA A 635 -24.00 -19.72 -77.27
N SER A 636 -24.06 -18.54 -76.64
CA SER A 636 -25.27 -17.93 -76.05
C SER A 636 -25.75 -16.71 -76.87
N PRO A 637 -27.06 -16.38 -76.86
CA PRO A 637 -27.65 -15.33 -77.72
C PRO A 637 -27.59 -13.92 -77.09
N PRO A 638 -27.81 -12.85 -77.89
CA PRO A 638 -27.51 -11.47 -77.50
C PRO A 638 -28.67 -10.70 -76.84
N GLU A 639 -28.32 -9.69 -76.03
CA GLU A 639 -29.20 -8.71 -75.38
C GLU A 639 -29.88 -7.73 -76.36
N PRO A 640 -31.12 -7.26 -76.07
CA PRO A 640 -31.71 -6.08 -76.70
C PRO A 640 -31.48 -4.77 -75.90
N GLY A 641 -31.24 -3.69 -76.64
CA GLY A 641 -30.85 -2.36 -76.18
C GLY A 641 -31.96 -1.43 -75.63
N PRO A 642 -31.63 -0.14 -75.40
CA PRO A 642 -32.41 0.77 -74.56
C PRO A 642 -33.36 1.68 -75.36
N PRO A 643 -34.36 2.30 -74.70
CA PRO A 643 -34.93 3.53 -75.22
C PRO A 643 -34.97 4.69 -74.21
N ASP A 644 -34.67 5.88 -74.73
CA ASP A 644 -34.78 7.19 -74.10
C ASP A 644 -36.21 7.78 -74.14
N ALA A 645 -36.52 8.52 -73.08
CA ALA A 645 -37.27 9.79 -72.95
C ALA A 645 -38.59 10.07 -73.72
N ALA A 646 -39.66 10.35 -72.95
CA ALA A 646 -40.49 11.58 -73.06
C ALA A 646 -41.51 11.68 -71.90
N GLY A 647 -41.58 12.84 -71.21
CA GLY A 647 -42.69 13.21 -70.30
C GLY A 647 -43.86 13.88 -71.06
N PRO A 648 -44.74 14.69 -70.44
CA PRO A 648 -44.96 14.98 -69.00
C PRO A 648 -46.46 14.94 -68.56
N GLN A 649 -46.74 15.01 -67.25
CA GLN A 649 -47.77 15.89 -66.61
C GLN A 649 -48.06 15.47 -65.14
N SER A 650 -48.02 16.47 -64.24
CA SER A 650 -48.53 16.50 -62.85
C SER A 650 -50.05 16.81 -62.84
N PRO A 651 -50.83 16.77 -61.71
CA PRO A 651 -50.41 16.96 -60.30
C PRO A 651 -51.12 16.09 -59.22
N GLY A 652 -50.63 16.16 -57.96
CA GLY A 652 -51.52 16.09 -56.79
C GLY A 652 -51.04 15.37 -55.52
N SER A 653 -50.48 16.15 -54.59
CA SER A 653 -50.84 16.20 -53.15
C SER A 653 -50.13 15.32 -52.09
N SER A 654 -49.71 16.02 -51.01
CA SER A 654 -49.58 15.62 -49.59
C SER A 654 -48.24 15.06 -49.07
N GLY A 655 -47.41 15.93 -48.46
CA GLY A 655 -46.32 15.57 -47.52
C GLY A 655 -46.81 15.54 -46.05
N PRO A 656 -45.95 15.79 -45.02
CA PRO A 656 -44.49 15.92 -44.99
C PRO A 656 -43.78 15.10 -43.88
N GLY A 657 -42.44 15.00 -43.99
CA GLY A 657 -41.55 14.42 -42.97
C GLY A 657 -40.83 15.45 -42.08
N ALA A 658 -40.07 14.94 -41.10
CA ALA A 658 -39.06 15.63 -40.30
C ALA A 658 -38.01 14.58 -39.87
N GLN A 659 -36.75 14.63 -40.31
CA GLN A 659 -35.60 15.45 -39.91
C GLN A 659 -34.96 15.11 -38.54
N GLN A 660 -33.67 14.73 -38.63
CA GLN A 660 -32.65 14.70 -37.57
C GLN A 660 -32.43 16.08 -36.94
N PRO A 661 -31.81 16.13 -35.74
CA PRO A 661 -30.98 17.27 -35.36
C PRO A 661 -29.55 16.91 -34.94
N GLN A 662 -28.66 17.82 -35.31
CA GLN A 662 -27.25 17.97 -34.93
C GLN A 662 -27.08 18.61 -33.53
N ALA A 663 -25.83 18.58 -33.05
CA ALA A 663 -25.31 19.06 -31.77
C ALA A 663 -25.45 20.59 -31.51
N PRO A 664 -25.38 21.05 -30.24
CA PRO A 664 -25.32 22.47 -29.91
C PRO A 664 -23.93 22.97 -29.47
N HIS A 665 -23.59 24.16 -29.99
CA HIS A 665 -22.55 25.09 -29.54
C HIS A 665 -23.07 26.02 -28.42
N SER A 666 -22.15 26.48 -27.56
CA SER A 666 -22.31 27.47 -26.49
C SER A 666 -22.78 28.87 -26.93
N PRO A 667 -23.26 29.70 -25.98
CA PRO A 667 -23.05 31.14 -26.04
C PRO A 667 -22.54 31.77 -24.72
N GLY A 668 -21.83 32.89 -24.88
CA GLY A 668 -21.10 33.59 -23.84
C GLY A 668 -21.83 34.72 -23.09
N LYS A 669 -21.06 35.24 -22.12
CA LYS A 669 -21.03 36.58 -21.49
C LYS A 669 -22.28 37.48 -21.56
N ASN A 670 -22.74 37.87 -20.36
CA ASN A 670 -23.26 39.23 -20.15
C ASN A 670 -22.84 39.80 -18.78
N LYS A 671 -22.34 41.05 -18.82
CA LYS A 671 -22.04 41.93 -17.67
C LYS A 671 -23.34 42.54 -17.14
N LYS A 672 -23.50 42.67 -15.82
CA LYS A 672 -24.19 43.81 -15.20
C LYS A 672 -23.72 44.05 -13.75
N LYS A 673 -23.78 45.33 -13.37
CA LYS A 673 -23.16 46.06 -12.26
C LYS A 673 -24.15 46.28 -11.09
N LYS A 674 -23.59 46.58 -9.90
CA LYS A 674 -24.18 47.20 -8.66
C LYS A 674 -25.06 46.25 -7.83
N ASN A 675 -24.96 46.15 -6.50
CA ASN A 675 -24.40 47.03 -5.45
C ASN A 675 -23.31 46.38 -4.61
#